data_AF-A0AA40KV57-F1
#
_entry.id   AF-A0AA40KV57-F1
#
_cell.length_a   1.000
_cell.length_b   1.000
_cell.length_c   1.000
_cell.angle_alpha   90.00
_cell.angle_beta   90.00
_cell.angle_gamma   90.00
#
_symmetry.space_group_name_H-M   'P 1'
#
loop_
_entity.id
_entity.type
_entity.pdbx_description
1 polymer ?
#
loop_
_entity_poly.entity_id
_entity_poly.type
_entity_poly.pdbx_seq_one_letter_code
_entity_poly.pdbx_strand_id
1 'polypeptide(L)'
;MDERQDGPVLQELLKYIKLESKSGILSCLVRLKNDSKYYKQFAKDGGLGILVNLLHYHNAKIVNMTLSILANVCMNSDAREKVKGSKIASRVVSIINHIKLGNNIHCRACRLIGNLSESDYHAKSLCEVGAIQALVDLLQLDTYMQTYLMGVRAIRNIWSIYEGSREEILESGVIFRITSLLVLAKEKSETDKKYMELIDTCLKAMCAFLSTLDPRVGEQLRGEKDIQGYKIIVQCCDMHNKVAIRCLYNLCQIAECRPILGNFGAIESFIILIKDRSELSKETLVSLCLFCREAVNRARIRMGSGLELMLSLLKDIENEKYHPMLLHALAQFVYDDPSITIMVKNGLLDVLVIRLKRMAIEAISNEKTNVSRKRENDSSSKQTELKYNKTNLGRFSSDYYRDDWSPGSATSVSSSPPSTPPLPFYDSIENDENTEDNYSPVCSDTEMMDNEDEPQEEVESLKSWKSVTIEVEESQNVEKENKSSGCTYTWEYGNIWTLVLLSRLSHSNDPIDRLADPTTIGPLLTYIRHAKNLRASKILNRIIRNGAYLVPLLKQGFVFEAQTLCGSEYYTRQLCALAETGGAIGELTSILLRGEEAHKLVIAVSIPFLIKSRDILKSLLNNHGGLQLIFHILSDQQHVLYENAIWSICRLASTLEIQPEIIEKCQITEIASTDFPRVYDNHPKPATVTFELDDGTTVDACRQTLCQKSDAFSAMLEGNFSESGKKRVKLRNTSKEGLNTLLLAANGATFENTTIESLLDAVLLADKFLMADISDILTESSISKLNYKNFSRAWNWARVNSCHELKSCCVKRFLTAQMTKPERVQAFQDFSTTESFHEFLDEVRKIINNVLCQR
;
A
#
# COMPACT_ATOMS: atom_id res chain seq x y z
N MET A 1 37.63 -11.31 -77.40
CA MET A 1 36.23 -11.65 -77.71
C MET A 1 36.18 -13.15 -77.91
N ASP A 2 35.55 -13.88 -76.99
CA ASP A 2 35.25 -15.29 -77.18
C ASP A 2 33.93 -15.57 -76.42
N GLU A 3 32.82 -15.35 -77.13
CA GLU A 3 31.46 -15.63 -76.69
C GLU A 3 31.27 -17.15 -76.58
N ARG A 4 31.51 -17.71 -75.40
CA ARG A 4 31.16 -19.10 -75.11
C ARG A 4 29.78 -19.17 -74.46
N GLN A 5 28.79 -19.46 -75.31
CA GLN A 5 27.58 -20.23 -75.02
C GLN A 5 26.89 -19.92 -73.67
N ASP A 6 26.07 -18.87 -73.66
CA ASP A 6 25.00 -18.67 -72.66
C ASP A 6 23.88 -19.71 -72.85
N GLY A 7 24.13 -20.95 -72.43
CA GLY A 7 23.04 -21.87 -72.10
C GLY A 7 22.44 -21.50 -70.74
N PRO A 8 21.11 -21.64 -70.53
CA PRO A 8 20.53 -21.47 -69.20
C PRO A 8 21.19 -22.49 -68.25
N VAL A 9 21.85 -22.00 -67.20
CA VAL A 9 22.59 -22.81 -66.19
C VAL A 9 21.77 -24.00 -65.67
N LEU A 10 20.44 -23.84 -65.65
CA LEU A 10 19.48 -24.90 -65.33
C LEU A 10 19.56 -26.11 -66.27
N GLN A 11 19.59 -25.88 -67.58
CA GLN A 11 19.67 -26.96 -68.57
C GLN A 11 21.06 -27.60 -68.58
N GLU A 12 22.10 -26.81 -68.33
CA GLU A 12 23.47 -27.31 -68.18
C GLU A 12 23.58 -28.26 -66.98
N LEU A 13 23.05 -27.84 -65.82
CA LEU A 13 23.00 -28.66 -64.61
C LEU A 13 22.18 -29.95 -64.82
N LEU A 14 21.00 -29.85 -65.45
CA LEU A 14 20.16 -31.02 -65.78
C LEU A 14 20.88 -32.00 -66.72
N LYS A 15 21.66 -31.49 -67.68
CA LYS A 15 22.46 -32.33 -68.58
C LYS A 15 23.55 -33.07 -67.79
N TYR A 16 24.29 -32.39 -66.92
CA TYR A 16 25.33 -33.05 -66.12
C TYR A 16 24.77 -34.03 -65.08
N ILE A 17 23.57 -33.77 -64.53
CA ILE A 17 22.86 -34.73 -63.67
C ILE A 17 22.52 -36.00 -64.47
N LYS A 18 21.97 -35.87 -65.68
CA LYS A 18 21.67 -37.03 -66.55
C LYS A 18 22.91 -37.81 -66.95
N LEU A 19 24.06 -37.15 -67.09
CA LEU A 19 25.35 -37.75 -67.44
C LEU A 19 26.14 -38.23 -66.22
N GLU A 20 25.60 -38.10 -64.99
CA GLU A 20 26.28 -38.38 -63.71
C GLU A 20 27.69 -37.74 -63.58
N SER A 21 27.91 -36.62 -64.29
CA SER A 21 29.21 -35.95 -64.34
C SER A 21 29.46 -35.15 -63.06
N LYS A 22 30.21 -35.75 -62.13
CA LYS A 22 30.53 -35.15 -60.83
C LYS A 22 31.23 -33.78 -60.96
N SER A 23 32.18 -33.65 -61.89
CA SER A 23 32.92 -32.40 -62.12
C SER A 23 32.05 -31.33 -62.77
N GLY A 24 31.17 -31.71 -63.71
CA GLY A 24 30.24 -30.79 -64.35
C GLY A 24 29.20 -30.23 -63.38
N ILE A 25 28.61 -31.09 -62.54
CA ILE A 25 27.68 -30.66 -61.49
C ILE A 25 28.36 -29.69 -60.52
N LEU A 26 29.57 -30.03 -60.05
CA LEU A 26 30.30 -29.18 -59.10
C LEU A 26 30.67 -27.82 -59.71
N SER A 27 31.08 -27.78 -60.99
CA SER A 27 31.38 -26.54 -61.70
C SER A 27 30.16 -25.61 -61.79
N CYS A 28 28.98 -26.14 -62.11
CA CYS A 28 27.73 -25.38 -62.10
C CYS A 28 27.38 -24.86 -60.69
N LEU A 29 27.53 -25.69 -59.65
CA LEU A 29 27.25 -25.28 -58.28
C LEU A 29 28.19 -24.18 -57.78
N VAL A 30 29.48 -24.25 -58.12
CA VAL A 30 30.45 -23.18 -57.77
C VAL A 30 30.09 -21.86 -58.45
N ARG A 31 29.69 -21.88 -59.73
CA ARG A 31 29.19 -20.69 -60.43
C ARG A 31 27.94 -20.10 -59.76
N LEU A 32 27.01 -20.96 -59.34
CA LEU A 32 25.80 -20.54 -58.62
C LEU A 32 26.10 -19.94 -57.24
N LYS A 33 27.12 -20.45 -56.53
CA LYS A 33 27.54 -19.93 -55.23
C LYS A 33 28.17 -18.54 -55.35
N ASN A 34 29.03 -18.33 -56.36
CA ASN A 34 29.86 -17.13 -56.45
C ASN A 34 29.18 -15.94 -57.15
N ASP A 35 28.16 -16.17 -57.99
CA ASP A 35 27.53 -15.09 -58.75
C ASP A 35 26.01 -14.97 -58.50
N SER A 36 25.65 -13.89 -57.80
CA SER A 36 24.27 -13.54 -57.44
C SER A 36 23.35 -13.35 -58.65
N LYS A 37 23.87 -12.88 -59.80
CA LYS A 37 23.05 -12.68 -61.02
C LYS A 37 22.64 -14.02 -61.62
N TYR A 38 23.57 -14.95 -61.78
CA TYR A 38 23.26 -16.30 -62.29
C TYR A 38 22.31 -17.04 -61.35
N TYR A 39 22.51 -16.91 -60.04
CA TYR A 39 21.59 -17.50 -59.08
C TYR A 39 20.16 -16.94 -59.21
N LYS A 40 20.00 -15.62 -59.32
CA LYS A 40 18.67 -14.99 -59.46
C LYS A 40 17.93 -15.49 -60.70
N GLN A 41 18.64 -15.66 -61.82
CA GLN A 41 18.06 -16.22 -63.04
C GLN A 41 17.69 -17.70 -62.84
N PHE A 42 18.61 -18.50 -62.31
CA PHE A 42 18.38 -19.92 -61.99
C PHE A 42 17.18 -20.15 -61.06
N ALA A 43 16.98 -19.29 -60.06
CA ALA A 43 15.85 -19.34 -59.13
C ALA A 43 14.53 -18.84 -59.73
N LYS A 44 14.55 -18.02 -60.79
CA LYS A 44 13.37 -17.69 -61.60
C LYS A 44 12.95 -18.86 -62.49
N ASP A 45 13.94 -19.58 -63.01
CA ASP A 45 13.73 -20.71 -63.92
C ASP A 45 13.32 -22.01 -63.18
N GLY A 46 12.99 -21.95 -61.89
CA GLY A 46 12.55 -23.11 -61.09
C GLY A 46 13.67 -24.02 -60.58
N GLY A 47 14.93 -23.57 -60.65
CA GLY A 47 16.11 -24.38 -60.28
C GLY A 47 16.21 -24.79 -58.81
N LEU A 48 15.45 -24.16 -57.91
CA LEU A 48 15.46 -24.52 -56.47
C LEU A 48 14.99 -25.96 -56.22
N GLY A 49 13.99 -26.44 -56.96
CA GLY A 49 13.53 -27.83 -56.84
C GLY A 49 14.63 -28.83 -57.24
N ILE A 50 15.50 -28.47 -58.18
CA ILE A 50 16.63 -29.29 -58.63
C ILE A 50 17.72 -29.32 -57.57
N LEU A 51 18.04 -28.19 -56.94
CA LEU A 51 18.95 -28.16 -55.79
C LEU A 51 18.45 -29.04 -54.65
N VAL A 52 17.14 -29.01 -54.36
CA VAL A 52 16.54 -29.91 -53.36
C VAL A 52 16.70 -31.37 -53.77
N ASN A 53 16.65 -31.72 -55.06
CA ASN A 53 16.93 -33.08 -55.58
C ASN A 53 18.38 -33.51 -55.41
N LEU A 54 19.33 -32.59 -55.57
CA LEU A 54 20.76 -32.85 -55.40
C LEU A 54 21.17 -33.17 -53.95
N LEU A 55 20.33 -32.88 -52.95
CA LEU A 55 20.58 -33.26 -51.56
C LEU A 55 20.58 -34.79 -51.34
N HIS A 56 19.94 -35.57 -52.21
CA HIS A 56 19.94 -37.03 -52.12
C HIS A 56 21.09 -37.67 -52.92
N TYR A 57 21.99 -36.88 -53.49
CA TYR A 57 23.09 -37.38 -54.32
C TYR A 57 24.19 -38.01 -53.46
N HIS A 58 24.72 -39.18 -53.84
CA HIS A 58 25.70 -39.92 -53.02
C HIS A 58 27.08 -39.25 -52.87
N ASN A 59 27.33 -38.12 -53.53
CA ASN A 59 28.63 -37.45 -53.47
C ASN A 59 28.65 -36.35 -52.39
N ALA A 60 29.49 -36.54 -51.37
CA ALA A 60 29.63 -35.61 -50.25
C ALA A 60 29.97 -34.17 -50.67
N LYS A 61 30.82 -33.95 -51.69
CA LYS A 61 31.18 -32.60 -52.15
C LYS A 61 30.00 -31.88 -52.80
N ILE A 62 29.20 -32.60 -53.58
CA ILE A 62 27.99 -32.08 -54.22
C ILE A 62 26.94 -31.74 -53.16
N VAL A 63 26.69 -32.64 -52.20
CA VAL A 63 25.77 -32.40 -51.08
C VAL A 63 26.22 -31.20 -50.25
N ASN A 64 27.50 -31.14 -49.90
CA ASN A 64 28.08 -30.03 -49.13
C ASN A 64 27.88 -28.67 -49.81
N MET A 65 28.17 -28.58 -51.11
CA MET A 65 27.98 -27.35 -51.89
C MET A 65 26.49 -27.00 -52.04
N THR A 66 25.64 -28.00 -52.28
CA THR A 66 24.19 -27.83 -52.40
C THR A 66 23.58 -27.31 -51.10
N LEU A 67 23.97 -27.87 -49.96
CA LEU A 67 23.56 -27.38 -48.63
C LEU A 67 24.01 -25.94 -48.40
N SER A 68 25.23 -25.57 -48.78
CA SER A 68 25.74 -24.20 -48.67
C SER A 68 24.86 -23.21 -49.41
N ILE A 69 24.57 -23.50 -50.69
CA ILE A 69 23.75 -22.66 -51.57
C ILE A 69 22.33 -22.57 -51.01
N LEU A 70 21.70 -23.70 -50.70
CA LEU A 70 20.35 -23.73 -50.16
C LEU A 70 20.25 -22.98 -48.83
N ALA A 71 21.21 -23.13 -47.92
CA ALA A 71 21.22 -22.43 -46.64
C ALA A 71 21.32 -20.92 -46.84
N ASN A 72 22.21 -20.44 -47.71
CA ASN A 72 22.36 -19.00 -47.99
C ASN A 72 21.10 -18.41 -48.62
N VAL A 73 20.51 -19.17 -49.53
CA VAL A 73 19.31 -18.78 -50.25
C VAL A 73 18.09 -18.70 -49.33
N CYS A 74 17.92 -19.69 -48.45
CA CYS A 74 16.77 -19.78 -47.53
C CYS A 74 16.81 -18.73 -46.41
N MET A 75 17.83 -17.87 -46.35
CA MET A 75 17.77 -16.64 -45.55
C MET A 75 16.69 -15.67 -46.08
N ASN A 76 16.33 -15.76 -47.36
CA ASN A 76 15.30 -14.93 -47.98
C ASN A 76 13.92 -15.58 -47.89
N SER A 77 12.89 -14.83 -47.46
CA SER A 77 11.51 -15.29 -47.36
C SER A 77 10.96 -15.83 -48.69
N ASP A 78 11.24 -15.16 -49.81
CA ASP A 78 10.75 -15.55 -51.14
C ASP A 78 11.29 -16.93 -51.56
N ALA A 79 12.55 -17.22 -51.19
CA ALA A 79 13.14 -18.50 -51.48
C ALA A 79 12.52 -19.62 -50.65
N ARG A 80 12.19 -19.35 -49.37
CA ARG A 80 11.47 -20.28 -48.51
C ARG A 80 10.08 -20.60 -49.06
N GLU A 81 9.36 -19.60 -49.56
CA GLU A 81 8.04 -19.82 -50.15
C GLU A 81 8.13 -20.68 -51.43
N LYS A 82 9.17 -20.48 -52.27
CA LYS A 82 9.39 -21.28 -53.48
C LYS A 82 9.74 -22.75 -53.21
N VAL A 83 10.33 -23.07 -52.07
CA VAL A 83 10.66 -24.47 -51.70
C VAL A 83 9.56 -25.15 -50.86
N LYS A 84 8.43 -24.47 -50.65
CA LYS A 84 7.25 -25.04 -49.98
C LYS A 84 6.69 -26.24 -50.74
N GLY A 85 6.25 -27.27 -50.03
CA GLY A 85 5.79 -28.53 -50.62
C GLY A 85 6.88 -29.39 -51.28
N SER A 86 8.14 -28.97 -51.23
CA SER A 86 9.26 -29.79 -51.70
C SER A 86 9.72 -30.79 -50.63
N LYS A 87 10.48 -31.81 -51.03
CA LYS A 87 11.06 -32.82 -50.11
C LYS A 87 12.28 -32.31 -49.34
N ILE A 88 12.43 -30.99 -49.16
CA ILE A 88 13.62 -30.39 -48.54
C ILE A 88 13.77 -30.83 -47.08
N ALA A 89 12.69 -30.80 -46.28
CA ALA A 89 12.71 -31.22 -44.88
C ALA A 89 13.19 -32.67 -44.74
N SER A 90 12.55 -33.61 -45.44
CA SER A 90 12.93 -35.03 -45.39
C SER A 90 14.36 -35.31 -45.84
N ARG A 91 14.87 -34.57 -46.83
CA ARG A 91 16.21 -34.77 -47.35
C ARG A 91 17.27 -34.24 -46.40
N VAL A 92 17.04 -33.08 -45.79
CA VAL A 92 18.00 -32.50 -44.84
C VAL A 92 18.05 -33.31 -43.54
N VAL A 93 16.91 -33.80 -43.04
CA VAL A 93 16.88 -34.70 -41.87
C VAL A 93 17.58 -36.03 -42.18
N SER A 94 17.36 -36.60 -43.36
CA SER A 94 18.07 -37.82 -43.79
C SER A 94 19.58 -37.62 -43.89
N ILE A 95 20.06 -36.44 -44.31
CA ILE A 95 21.50 -36.11 -44.31
C ILE A 95 22.05 -36.18 -42.88
N ILE A 96 21.35 -35.61 -41.88
CA ILE A 96 21.79 -35.64 -40.48
C ILE A 96 21.86 -37.08 -39.94
N ASN A 97 20.86 -37.91 -40.24
CA ASN A 97 20.78 -39.26 -39.66
C ASN A 97 21.73 -40.28 -40.32
N HIS A 98 22.07 -40.11 -41.60
CA HIS A 98 22.72 -41.17 -42.40
C HIS A 98 24.13 -40.84 -42.89
N ILE A 99 24.55 -39.58 -42.88
CA ILE A 99 25.90 -39.21 -43.31
C ILE A 99 26.86 -39.37 -42.14
N LYS A 100 28.02 -40.02 -42.40
CA LYS A 100 29.08 -40.14 -41.40
C LYS A 100 29.52 -38.76 -40.92
N LEU A 101 29.80 -38.64 -39.63
CA LEU A 101 30.32 -37.41 -39.05
C LEU A 101 31.53 -36.92 -39.85
N GLY A 102 31.43 -35.71 -40.37
CA GLY A 102 32.48 -35.03 -41.13
C GLY A 102 32.33 -33.52 -40.97
N ASN A 103 33.43 -32.80 -41.10
CA ASN A 103 33.44 -31.35 -40.91
C ASN A 103 32.66 -30.67 -42.06
N ASN A 104 31.79 -29.71 -41.72
CA ASN A 104 30.99 -28.83 -42.59
C ASN A 104 29.60 -29.31 -43.04
N ILE A 105 29.36 -30.60 -43.29
CA ILE A 105 28.04 -31.06 -43.81
C ILE A 105 26.95 -30.90 -42.74
N HIS A 106 27.21 -31.34 -41.51
CA HIS A 106 26.26 -31.19 -40.40
C HIS A 106 26.00 -29.72 -40.04
N CYS A 107 27.00 -28.82 -40.06
CA CYS A 107 26.77 -27.37 -39.97
C CYS A 107 25.73 -26.94 -40.96
N ARG A 108 26.00 -27.21 -42.25
CA ARG A 108 25.25 -26.61 -43.34
C ARG A 108 23.83 -27.16 -43.37
N ALA A 109 23.66 -28.43 -42.99
CA ALA A 109 22.36 -29.02 -42.72
C ALA A 109 21.63 -28.29 -41.58
N CYS A 110 22.24 -28.12 -40.41
CA CYS A 110 21.65 -27.39 -39.28
C CYS A 110 21.35 -25.92 -39.61
N ARG A 111 22.24 -25.26 -40.36
CA ARG A 111 22.09 -23.88 -40.86
C ARG A 111 20.87 -23.77 -41.77
N LEU A 112 20.72 -24.71 -42.70
CA LEU A 112 19.56 -24.79 -43.58
C LEU A 112 18.27 -25.04 -42.78
N ILE A 113 18.26 -25.97 -41.82
CA ILE A 113 17.11 -26.20 -40.93
C ILE A 113 16.75 -24.91 -40.18
N GLY A 114 17.73 -24.25 -39.57
CA GLY A 114 17.50 -23.01 -38.83
C GLY A 114 16.94 -21.89 -39.69
N ASN A 115 17.42 -21.73 -40.93
CA ASN A 115 16.90 -20.73 -41.88
C ASN A 115 15.49 -21.09 -42.37
N LEU A 116 15.22 -22.36 -42.65
CA LEU A 116 13.87 -22.83 -43.03
C LEU A 116 12.87 -22.63 -41.90
N SER A 117 13.29 -22.85 -40.65
CA SER A 117 12.46 -22.75 -39.45
C SER A 117 12.00 -21.33 -39.12
N GLU A 118 12.46 -20.31 -39.86
CA GLU A 118 11.88 -18.95 -39.82
C GLU A 118 10.51 -18.85 -40.51
N SER A 119 9.99 -19.95 -41.04
CA SER A 119 8.65 -20.08 -41.62
C SER A 119 7.88 -21.16 -40.89
N ASP A 120 6.69 -20.83 -40.40
CA ASP A 120 5.81 -21.75 -39.68
C ASP A 120 5.55 -23.06 -40.44
N TYR A 121 5.29 -22.97 -41.76
CA TYR A 121 5.10 -24.14 -42.60
C TYR A 121 6.30 -25.08 -42.58
N HIS A 122 7.51 -24.54 -42.72
CA HIS A 122 8.73 -25.35 -42.79
C HIS A 122 9.11 -25.89 -41.41
N ALA A 123 8.94 -25.10 -40.35
CA ALA A 123 9.13 -25.56 -38.98
C ALA A 123 8.21 -26.75 -38.66
N LYS A 124 6.92 -26.66 -39.01
CA LYS A 124 5.98 -27.78 -38.90
C LYS A 124 6.41 -28.99 -39.73
N SER A 125 6.74 -28.79 -41.01
CA SER A 125 7.19 -29.88 -41.90
C SER A 125 8.48 -30.55 -41.42
N LEU A 126 9.37 -29.82 -40.76
CA LEU A 126 10.59 -30.38 -40.16
C LEU A 126 10.25 -31.25 -38.94
N CYS A 127 9.34 -30.80 -38.07
CA CYS A 127 8.90 -31.59 -36.90
C CYS A 127 8.21 -32.90 -37.35
N GLU A 128 7.30 -32.83 -38.33
CA GLU A 128 6.61 -34.03 -38.87
C GLU A 128 7.54 -35.11 -39.42
N VAL A 129 8.76 -34.74 -39.82
CA VAL A 129 9.77 -35.67 -40.36
C VAL A 129 10.82 -36.06 -39.30
N GLY A 130 10.65 -35.66 -38.04
CA GLY A 130 11.52 -36.04 -36.93
C GLY A 130 12.82 -35.22 -36.83
N ALA A 131 12.80 -33.95 -37.28
CA ALA A 131 13.98 -33.08 -37.21
C ALA A 131 14.47 -32.84 -35.77
N ILE A 132 13.56 -32.80 -34.77
CA ILE A 132 13.93 -32.55 -33.37
C ILE A 132 14.80 -33.71 -32.85
N GLN A 133 14.35 -34.96 -33.01
CA GLN A 133 15.14 -36.12 -32.60
C GLN A 133 16.49 -36.18 -33.33
N ALA A 134 16.51 -35.93 -34.65
CA ALA A 134 17.76 -35.90 -35.42
C ALA A 134 18.76 -34.86 -34.92
N LEU A 135 18.27 -33.67 -34.54
CA LEU A 135 19.10 -32.61 -33.95
C LEU A 135 19.55 -32.97 -32.53
N VAL A 136 18.71 -33.63 -31.72
CA VAL A 136 19.08 -34.11 -30.39
C VAL A 136 20.22 -35.11 -30.48
N ASP A 137 20.08 -36.12 -31.33
CA ASP A 137 21.10 -37.15 -31.54
C ASP A 137 22.41 -36.51 -32.00
N LEU A 138 22.35 -35.55 -32.93
CA LEU A 138 23.52 -34.82 -33.40
C LEU A 138 24.20 -34.01 -32.28
N LEU A 139 23.42 -33.32 -31.42
CA LEU A 139 23.96 -32.52 -30.32
C LEU A 139 24.55 -33.38 -29.19
N GLN A 140 24.24 -34.68 -29.13
CA GLN A 140 24.85 -35.63 -28.19
C GLN A 140 26.26 -36.07 -28.61
N LEU A 141 26.55 -36.05 -29.91
CA LEU A 141 27.84 -36.44 -30.46
C LEU A 141 28.90 -35.37 -30.22
N ASP A 142 30.16 -35.79 -30.08
CA ASP A 142 31.29 -34.86 -30.03
C ASP A 142 31.56 -34.30 -31.44
N THR A 143 31.12 -33.07 -31.67
CA THR A 143 31.18 -32.41 -32.98
C THR A 143 31.93 -31.07 -32.89
N TYR A 144 32.25 -30.47 -34.03
CA TYR A 144 32.91 -29.16 -34.06
C TYR A 144 31.96 -28.04 -33.62
N MET A 145 32.53 -26.99 -33.00
CA MET A 145 31.80 -25.88 -32.37
C MET A 145 30.67 -25.30 -33.23
N GLN A 146 30.92 -25.07 -34.53
CA GLN A 146 29.94 -24.44 -35.41
C GLN A 146 28.71 -25.32 -35.64
N THR A 147 28.83 -26.66 -35.56
CA THR A 147 27.65 -27.55 -35.58
C THR A 147 26.79 -27.35 -34.33
N TYR A 148 27.40 -27.23 -33.14
CA TYR A 148 26.64 -26.89 -31.94
C TYR A 148 25.91 -25.56 -32.09
N LEU A 149 26.60 -24.52 -32.58
CA LEU A 149 25.99 -23.20 -32.81
C LEU A 149 24.77 -23.27 -33.73
N MET A 150 24.92 -23.95 -34.88
CA MET A 150 23.83 -24.07 -35.86
C MET A 150 22.70 -24.99 -35.38
N GLY A 151 23.02 -26.08 -34.69
CA GLY A 151 22.04 -27.02 -34.14
C GLY A 151 21.18 -26.38 -33.03
N VAL A 152 21.82 -25.68 -32.09
CA VAL A 152 21.13 -24.94 -31.03
C VAL A 152 20.24 -23.83 -31.63
N ARG A 153 20.75 -23.09 -32.64
CA ARG A 153 19.95 -22.11 -33.39
C ARG A 153 18.74 -22.76 -34.06
N ALA A 154 18.90 -23.92 -34.69
CA ALA A 154 17.81 -24.63 -35.35
C ALA A 154 16.69 -25.00 -34.37
N ILE A 155 17.02 -25.63 -33.23
CA ILE A 155 16.04 -25.97 -32.18
C ILE A 155 15.33 -24.72 -31.65
N ARG A 156 16.08 -23.64 -31.35
CA ARG A 156 15.51 -22.37 -30.90
C ARG A 156 14.50 -21.80 -31.91
N ASN A 157 14.84 -21.83 -33.20
CA ASN A 157 13.99 -21.28 -34.25
C ASN A 157 12.70 -22.10 -34.40
N ILE A 158 12.80 -23.43 -34.39
CA ILE A 158 11.64 -24.33 -34.41
C ILE A 158 10.71 -24.02 -33.23
N TRP A 159 11.25 -23.96 -32.01
CA TRP A 159 10.50 -23.63 -30.80
C TRP A 159 9.77 -22.29 -30.87
N SER A 160 10.46 -21.27 -31.38
CA SER A 160 9.97 -19.89 -31.36
C SER A 160 8.87 -19.66 -32.40
N ILE A 161 8.92 -20.36 -33.53
CA ILE A 161 8.01 -20.14 -34.66
C ILE A 161 6.83 -21.11 -34.63
N TYR A 162 7.03 -22.39 -34.31
CA TYR A 162 5.98 -23.40 -34.36
C TYR A 162 5.61 -23.89 -32.96
N GLU A 163 4.50 -23.40 -32.41
CA GLU A 163 4.06 -23.75 -31.04
C GLU A 163 3.79 -25.24 -30.84
N GLY A 164 3.38 -25.95 -31.90
CA GLY A 164 3.13 -27.40 -31.85
C GLY A 164 4.38 -28.24 -31.60
N SER A 165 5.59 -27.68 -31.78
CA SER A 165 6.85 -28.36 -31.47
C SER A 165 7.18 -28.42 -29.98
N ARG A 166 6.51 -27.62 -29.13
CA ARG A 166 6.92 -27.39 -27.75
C ARG A 166 6.90 -28.67 -26.90
N GLU A 167 5.85 -29.48 -27.04
CA GLU A 167 5.76 -30.77 -26.31
C GLU A 167 6.84 -31.76 -26.76
N GLU A 168 7.05 -31.90 -28.08
CA GLU A 168 8.11 -32.78 -28.62
C GLU A 168 9.51 -32.34 -28.15
N ILE A 169 9.78 -31.04 -28.14
CA ILE A 169 11.04 -30.47 -27.66
C ILE A 169 11.22 -30.74 -26.15
N LEU A 170 10.16 -30.59 -25.35
CA LEU A 170 10.21 -30.87 -23.91
C LEU A 170 10.46 -32.35 -23.62
N GLU A 171 9.76 -33.25 -24.32
CA GLU A 171 9.91 -34.70 -24.14
C GLU A 171 11.27 -35.22 -24.62
N SER A 172 11.85 -34.58 -25.65
CA SER A 172 13.15 -34.99 -26.21
C SER A 172 14.36 -34.79 -25.29
N GLY A 173 14.23 -33.99 -24.23
CA GLY A 173 15.35 -33.64 -23.33
C GLY A 173 16.40 -32.71 -23.96
N VAL A 174 16.10 -32.07 -25.10
CA VAL A 174 17.08 -31.20 -25.79
C VAL A 174 17.45 -29.96 -24.96
N ILE A 175 16.52 -29.41 -24.18
CA ILE A 175 16.79 -28.23 -23.34
C ILE A 175 17.84 -28.57 -22.27
N PHE A 176 17.72 -29.75 -21.68
CA PHE A 176 18.72 -30.29 -20.77
C PHE A 176 20.08 -30.45 -21.46
N ARG A 177 20.13 -31.02 -22.68
CA ARG A 177 21.37 -31.13 -23.44
C ARG A 177 22.00 -29.78 -23.78
N ILE A 178 21.21 -28.79 -24.17
CA ILE A 178 21.68 -27.41 -24.42
C ILE A 178 22.26 -26.80 -23.15
N THR A 179 21.69 -27.13 -21.98
CA THR A 179 22.22 -26.72 -20.67
C THR A 179 23.58 -27.36 -20.39
N SER A 180 23.75 -28.66 -20.63
CA SER A 180 25.05 -29.34 -20.51
C SER A 180 26.10 -28.73 -21.45
N LEU A 181 25.71 -28.34 -22.68
CA LEU A 181 26.59 -27.62 -23.62
C LEU A 181 26.98 -26.23 -23.11
N LEU A 182 26.06 -25.49 -22.47
CA LEU A 182 26.38 -24.21 -21.84
C LEU A 182 27.42 -24.37 -20.72
N VAL A 183 27.27 -25.39 -19.88
CA VAL A 183 28.21 -25.69 -18.80
C VAL A 183 29.60 -25.98 -19.37
N LEU A 184 29.68 -26.89 -20.34
CA LEU A 184 30.93 -27.24 -21.03
C LEU A 184 31.56 -26.03 -21.71
N ALA A 185 30.76 -25.18 -22.37
CA ALA A 185 31.25 -23.98 -23.01
C ALA A 185 31.82 -22.99 -21.99
N LYS A 186 31.20 -22.86 -20.81
CA LYS A 186 31.69 -21.97 -19.76
C LYS A 186 33.01 -22.45 -19.17
N GLU A 187 33.14 -23.75 -18.87
CA GLU A 187 34.39 -24.35 -18.40
C GLU A 187 35.53 -24.13 -19.40
N LYS A 188 35.28 -24.34 -20.70
CA LYS A 188 36.27 -24.14 -21.75
C LYS A 188 36.56 -22.67 -22.05
N SER A 189 35.61 -21.76 -21.80
CA SER A 189 35.78 -20.31 -22.05
C SER A 189 36.90 -19.65 -21.26
N GLU A 190 37.32 -20.26 -20.15
CA GLU A 190 38.47 -19.79 -19.36
C GLU A 190 39.79 -19.96 -20.13
N THR A 191 39.83 -20.91 -21.07
CA THR A 191 41.02 -21.24 -21.88
C THR A 191 40.92 -20.70 -23.32
N ASP A 192 39.73 -20.66 -23.91
CA ASP A 192 39.52 -20.20 -25.28
C ASP A 192 38.28 -19.31 -25.42
N LYS A 193 38.50 -18.06 -25.82
CA LYS A 193 37.45 -17.05 -26.00
C LYS A 193 36.43 -17.42 -27.08
N LYS A 194 36.74 -18.33 -28.00
CA LYS A 194 35.81 -18.78 -29.06
C LYS A 194 34.53 -19.39 -28.47
N TYR A 195 34.59 -19.99 -27.27
CA TYR A 195 33.42 -20.57 -26.60
C TYR A 195 32.39 -19.53 -26.11
N MET A 196 32.73 -18.23 -26.12
CA MET A 196 31.77 -17.17 -25.79
C MET A 196 30.59 -17.09 -26.79
N GLU A 197 30.83 -17.41 -28.07
CA GLU A 197 29.75 -17.47 -29.08
C GLU A 197 28.76 -18.61 -28.78
N LEU A 198 29.26 -19.74 -28.27
CA LEU A 198 28.45 -20.87 -27.87
C LEU A 198 27.63 -20.55 -26.61
N ILE A 199 28.23 -19.88 -25.62
CA ILE A 199 27.52 -19.38 -24.43
C ILE A 199 26.36 -18.46 -24.85
N ASP A 200 26.61 -17.47 -25.70
CA ASP A 200 25.57 -16.54 -26.17
C ASP A 200 24.45 -17.26 -26.95
N THR A 201 24.82 -18.23 -27.80
CA THR A 201 23.85 -19.00 -28.57
C THR A 201 22.96 -19.89 -27.68
N CYS A 202 23.55 -20.56 -26.69
CA CYS A 202 22.82 -21.32 -25.69
C CYS A 202 21.91 -20.42 -24.85
N LEU A 203 22.41 -19.28 -24.35
CA LEU A 203 21.60 -18.32 -23.58
C LEU A 203 20.42 -17.77 -24.39
N LYS A 204 20.60 -17.47 -25.68
CA LYS A 204 19.50 -17.06 -26.56
C LYS A 204 18.45 -18.16 -26.73
N ALA A 205 18.87 -19.42 -26.85
CA ALA A 205 17.95 -20.55 -26.92
C ALA A 205 17.17 -20.72 -25.61
N MET A 206 17.87 -20.72 -24.46
CA MET A 206 17.26 -20.78 -23.13
C MET A 206 16.26 -19.64 -22.90
N CYS A 207 16.61 -18.41 -23.30
CA CYS A 207 15.72 -17.26 -23.18
C CYS A 207 14.42 -17.45 -23.97
N ALA A 208 14.52 -18.04 -25.17
CA ALA A 208 13.35 -18.35 -25.99
C ALA A 208 12.49 -19.45 -25.35
N PHE A 209 13.10 -20.50 -24.79
CA PHE A 209 12.36 -21.55 -24.07
C PHE A 209 11.59 -20.98 -22.87
N LEU A 210 12.28 -20.15 -22.08
CA LEU A 210 11.73 -19.51 -20.89
C LEU A 210 10.62 -18.48 -21.16
N SER A 211 10.45 -18.03 -22.40
CA SER A 211 9.35 -17.11 -22.76
C SER A 211 7.95 -17.71 -22.50
N THR A 212 7.85 -19.04 -22.48
CA THR A 212 6.61 -19.77 -22.19
C THR A 212 6.24 -19.78 -20.70
N LEU A 213 7.21 -19.53 -19.82
CA LEU A 213 7.07 -19.66 -18.36
C LEU A 213 6.59 -21.04 -17.88
N ASP A 214 6.84 -22.09 -18.67
CA ASP A 214 6.54 -23.49 -18.30
C ASP A 214 7.56 -23.99 -17.24
N PRO A 215 7.12 -24.48 -16.07
CA PRO A 215 8.01 -25.01 -15.03
C PRO A 215 8.92 -26.16 -15.49
N ARG A 216 8.50 -26.96 -16.47
CA ARG A 216 9.29 -28.08 -17.03
C ARG A 216 10.56 -27.59 -17.72
N VAL A 217 10.51 -26.41 -18.36
CA VAL A 217 11.69 -25.74 -18.92
C VAL A 217 12.66 -25.39 -17.80
N GLY A 218 12.15 -24.80 -16.72
CA GLY A 218 12.93 -24.47 -15.53
C GLY A 218 13.65 -25.68 -14.94
N GLU A 219 12.98 -26.84 -14.86
CA GLU A 219 13.57 -28.10 -14.39
C GLU A 219 14.72 -28.57 -15.28
N GLN A 220 14.53 -28.62 -16.60
CA GLN A 220 15.57 -29.07 -17.53
C GLN A 220 16.79 -28.13 -17.55
N LEU A 221 16.59 -26.83 -17.29
CA LEU A 221 17.67 -25.85 -17.21
C LEU A 221 18.54 -25.96 -15.94
N ARG A 222 18.19 -26.83 -14.98
CA ARG A 222 19.03 -27.10 -13.81
C ARG A 222 20.33 -27.82 -14.18
N GLY A 223 20.28 -28.74 -15.16
CA GLY A 223 21.43 -29.54 -15.61
C GLY A 223 21.64 -30.85 -14.82
N GLU A 224 22.64 -31.64 -15.24
CA GLU A 224 22.88 -33.04 -14.83
C GLU A 224 23.29 -33.25 -13.36
N LYS A 225 24.16 -32.38 -12.83
CA LYS A 225 24.75 -32.50 -11.49
C LYS A 225 24.69 -31.14 -10.79
N ASP A 226 24.36 -31.15 -9.50
CA ASP A 226 24.44 -29.99 -8.59
C ASP A 226 23.83 -28.68 -9.11
N ILE A 227 22.84 -28.75 -10.01
CA ILE A 227 22.11 -27.59 -10.53
C ILE A 227 23.08 -26.58 -11.22
N GLN A 228 24.13 -27.10 -11.87
CA GLN A 228 25.18 -26.31 -12.52
C GLN A 228 24.64 -25.33 -13.58
N GLY A 229 23.55 -25.64 -14.26
CA GLY A 229 22.96 -24.76 -15.27
C GLY A 229 22.58 -23.39 -14.70
N TYR A 230 21.91 -23.36 -13.55
CA TYR A 230 21.56 -22.10 -12.88
C TYR A 230 22.81 -21.35 -12.41
N LYS A 231 23.80 -22.06 -11.86
CA LYS A 231 25.07 -21.47 -11.43
C LYS A 231 25.77 -20.74 -12.59
N ILE A 232 25.84 -21.35 -13.76
CA ILE A 232 26.46 -20.72 -14.94
C ILE A 232 25.64 -19.51 -15.42
N ILE A 233 24.31 -19.59 -15.41
CA ILE A 233 23.46 -18.44 -15.76
C ILE A 233 23.73 -17.26 -14.83
N VAL A 234 23.79 -17.49 -13.51
CA VAL A 234 24.12 -16.45 -12.51
C VAL A 234 25.52 -15.87 -12.75
N GLN A 235 26.53 -16.71 -12.98
CA GLN A 235 27.88 -16.23 -13.31
C GLN A 235 27.90 -15.39 -14.60
N CYS A 236 27.08 -15.73 -15.59
CA CYS A 236 26.92 -14.92 -16.80
C CYS A 236 26.22 -13.57 -16.51
N CYS A 237 25.33 -13.51 -15.52
CA CYS A 237 24.75 -12.26 -15.04
C CYS A 237 25.81 -11.37 -14.38
N ASP A 238 26.73 -11.94 -13.59
CA ASP A 238 27.84 -11.22 -12.95
C ASP A 238 28.78 -10.59 -13.99
N MET A 239 28.92 -11.20 -15.16
CA MET A 239 29.62 -10.63 -16.33
C MET A 239 28.79 -9.58 -17.10
N HIS A 240 27.68 -9.10 -16.54
CA HIS A 240 26.76 -8.13 -17.15
C HIS A 240 26.14 -8.57 -18.50
N ASN A 241 26.01 -9.87 -18.76
CA ASN A 241 25.37 -10.34 -19.99
C ASN A 241 23.86 -10.07 -19.96
N LYS A 242 23.36 -9.26 -20.90
CA LYS A 242 21.94 -8.85 -20.99
C LYS A 242 21.00 -10.03 -21.21
N VAL A 243 21.40 -11.04 -21.99
CA VAL A 243 20.57 -12.22 -22.28
C VAL A 243 20.51 -13.11 -21.03
N ALA A 244 21.61 -13.28 -20.31
CA ALA A 244 21.63 -14.01 -19.04
C ALA A 244 20.70 -13.36 -17.99
N ILE A 245 20.75 -12.03 -17.86
CA ILE A 245 19.85 -11.28 -16.97
C ILE A 245 18.38 -11.52 -17.36
N ARG A 246 18.05 -11.54 -18.66
CA ARG A 246 16.70 -11.85 -19.14
C ARG A 246 16.30 -13.31 -18.84
N CYS A 247 17.20 -14.28 -19.03
CA CYS A 247 16.97 -15.68 -18.66
C CYS A 247 16.66 -15.79 -17.16
N LEU A 248 17.48 -15.18 -16.33
CA LEU A 248 17.31 -15.21 -14.88
C LEU A 248 16.00 -14.52 -14.46
N TYR A 249 15.65 -13.39 -15.07
CA TYR A 249 14.35 -12.73 -14.86
C TYR A 249 13.17 -13.66 -15.19
N ASN A 250 13.19 -14.33 -16.34
CA ASN A 250 12.11 -15.25 -16.72
C ASN A 250 12.04 -16.46 -15.79
N LEU A 251 13.20 -17.01 -15.38
CA LEU A 251 13.28 -18.07 -14.37
C LEU A 251 12.69 -17.63 -13.02
N CYS A 252 12.88 -16.37 -12.60
CA CYS A 252 12.30 -15.84 -11.36
C CYS A 252 10.77 -15.72 -11.41
N GLN A 253 10.18 -15.59 -12.60
CA GLN A 253 8.72 -15.58 -12.75
C GLN A 253 8.10 -16.96 -12.50
N ILE A 254 8.88 -18.04 -12.61
CA ILE A 254 8.48 -19.42 -12.31
C ILE A 254 8.71 -19.69 -10.82
N ALA A 255 7.64 -20.00 -10.07
CA ALA A 255 7.69 -20.09 -8.61
C ALA A 255 8.56 -21.24 -8.09
N GLU A 256 8.55 -22.36 -8.81
CA GLU A 256 9.30 -23.57 -8.52
C GLU A 256 10.81 -23.34 -8.64
N CYS A 257 11.24 -22.37 -9.45
CA CYS A 257 12.65 -22.07 -9.67
C CYS A 257 13.22 -21.13 -8.61
N ARG A 258 12.41 -20.21 -8.06
CA ARG A 258 12.88 -19.15 -7.14
C ARG A 258 13.64 -19.64 -5.91
N PRO A 259 13.19 -20.67 -5.14
CA PRO A 259 13.93 -21.13 -3.96
C PRO A 259 15.34 -21.60 -4.29
N ILE A 260 15.49 -22.26 -5.43
CA ILE A 260 16.75 -22.87 -5.86
C ILE A 260 17.69 -21.79 -6.38
N LEU A 261 17.20 -20.88 -7.23
CA LEU A 261 18.00 -19.77 -7.74
C LEU A 261 18.60 -18.91 -6.62
N GLY A 262 17.82 -18.64 -5.57
CA GLY A 262 18.33 -17.91 -4.40
C GLY A 262 19.46 -18.67 -3.69
N ASN A 263 19.42 -20.01 -3.66
CA ASN A 263 20.50 -20.80 -3.09
C ASN A 263 21.82 -20.72 -3.86
N PHE A 264 21.76 -20.47 -5.17
CA PHE A 264 22.92 -20.37 -6.06
C PHE A 264 23.39 -18.92 -6.31
N GLY A 265 23.09 -17.99 -5.41
CA GLY A 265 23.67 -16.64 -5.44
C GLY A 265 22.95 -15.63 -6.35
N ALA A 266 21.77 -15.99 -6.91
CA ALA A 266 21.05 -15.09 -7.82
C ALA A 266 20.61 -13.77 -7.15
N ILE A 267 20.31 -13.82 -5.84
CA ILE A 267 19.87 -12.65 -5.07
C ILE A 267 21.04 -11.68 -4.89
N GLU A 268 22.19 -12.21 -4.48
CA GLU A 268 23.44 -11.47 -4.26
C GLU A 268 23.91 -10.83 -5.58
N SER A 269 23.86 -11.58 -6.68
CA SER A 269 24.14 -11.09 -8.04
C SER A 269 23.25 -9.90 -8.42
N PHE A 270 21.92 -10.00 -8.22
CA PHE A 270 21.03 -8.87 -8.52
C PHE A 270 21.25 -7.65 -7.62
N ILE A 271 21.58 -7.83 -6.35
CA ILE A 271 21.89 -6.72 -5.44
C ILE A 271 23.13 -5.97 -5.94
N ILE A 272 24.18 -6.69 -6.36
CA ILE A 272 25.40 -6.09 -6.94
C ILE A 272 25.06 -5.38 -8.25
N LEU A 273 24.34 -6.04 -9.16
CA LEU A 273 23.94 -5.46 -10.46
C LEU A 273 23.12 -4.18 -10.32
N ILE A 274 22.26 -4.08 -9.31
CA ILE A 274 21.47 -2.87 -9.05
C ILE A 274 22.35 -1.76 -8.46
N LYS A 275 23.32 -2.09 -7.59
CA LYS A 275 24.24 -1.10 -7.00
C LYS A 275 25.22 -0.52 -8.02
N ASP A 276 25.68 -1.33 -8.97
CA ASP A 276 26.74 -0.95 -9.93
C ASP A 276 26.22 -0.13 -11.13
N ARG A 277 24.90 -0.09 -11.36
CA ARG A 277 24.30 0.54 -12.55
C ARG A 277 23.85 1.97 -12.26
N SER A 278 24.16 2.87 -13.20
CA SER A 278 23.61 4.24 -13.21
C SER A 278 22.12 4.27 -13.57
N GLU A 279 21.64 3.30 -14.35
CA GLU A 279 20.23 3.17 -14.73
C GLU A 279 19.64 1.85 -14.22
N LEU A 280 18.53 1.95 -13.48
CA LEU A 280 17.84 0.82 -12.88
C LEU A 280 17.04 0.03 -13.92
N SER A 281 17.49 -1.18 -14.26
CA SER A 281 16.71 -2.08 -15.12
C SER A 281 15.48 -2.63 -14.38
N LYS A 282 14.32 -2.56 -15.03
CA LYS A 282 13.05 -3.08 -14.49
C LYS A 282 13.16 -4.57 -14.18
N GLU A 283 13.84 -5.33 -15.02
CA GLU A 283 14.01 -6.78 -14.91
C GLU A 283 14.73 -7.20 -13.63
N THR A 284 15.85 -6.55 -13.30
CA THR A 284 16.63 -6.88 -12.09
C THR A 284 15.83 -6.53 -10.83
N LEU A 285 15.15 -5.39 -10.83
CA LEU A 285 14.33 -4.94 -9.71
C LEU A 285 13.12 -5.85 -9.48
N VAL A 286 12.38 -6.19 -10.54
CA VAL A 286 11.24 -7.11 -10.44
C VAL A 286 11.71 -8.47 -9.93
N SER A 287 12.85 -8.99 -10.44
CA SER A 287 13.40 -10.27 -9.98
C SER A 287 13.72 -10.24 -8.48
N LEU A 288 14.37 -9.18 -8.01
CA LEU A 288 14.67 -9.02 -6.59
C LEU A 288 13.39 -8.97 -5.73
N CYS A 289 12.35 -8.26 -6.18
CA CYS A 289 11.06 -8.20 -5.49
C CYS A 289 10.33 -9.56 -5.48
N LEU A 290 10.44 -10.35 -6.55
CA LEU A 290 9.85 -11.69 -6.62
C LEU A 290 10.50 -12.65 -5.62
N PHE A 291 11.82 -12.57 -5.43
CA PHE A 291 12.53 -13.37 -4.43
C PHE A 291 12.07 -13.11 -2.99
N CYS A 292 11.42 -11.97 -2.69
CA CYS A 292 10.87 -11.71 -1.36
C CYS A 292 9.71 -12.63 -0.96
N ARG A 293 9.09 -13.33 -1.93
CA ARG A 293 7.91 -14.16 -1.70
C ARG A 293 8.25 -15.45 -0.92
N GLU A 294 9.42 -16.04 -1.14
CA GLU A 294 9.83 -17.28 -0.49
C GLU A 294 10.63 -17.03 0.79
N ALA A 295 10.33 -17.79 1.85
CA ALA A 295 10.99 -17.65 3.15
C ALA A 295 12.51 -17.86 3.10
N VAL A 296 12.96 -18.86 2.33
CA VAL A 296 14.40 -19.18 2.17
C VAL A 296 15.15 -17.99 1.54
N ASN A 297 14.53 -17.34 0.56
CA ASN A 297 15.10 -16.20 -0.15
C ASN A 297 15.06 -14.92 0.69
N ARG A 298 14.00 -14.70 1.48
CA ARG A 298 13.94 -13.57 2.43
C ARG A 298 15.13 -13.53 3.37
N ALA A 299 15.56 -14.69 3.90
CA ALA A 299 16.73 -14.75 4.76
C ALA A 299 17.99 -14.25 4.03
N ARG A 300 18.18 -14.62 2.76
CA ARG A 300 19.31 -14.18 1.95
C ARG A 300 19.26 -12.69 1.60
N ILE A 301 18.09 -12.18 1.23
CA ILE A 301 17.87 -10.74 0.97
C ILE A 301 18.27 -9.91 2.20
N ARG A 302 17.90 -10.38 3.40
CA ARG A 302 18.28 -9.74 4.67
C ARG A 302 19.80 -9.77 4.88
N MET A 303 20.47 -10.90 4.62
CA MET A 303 21.92 -11.02 4.80
C MET A 303 22.74 -10.26 3.75
N GLY A 304 22.22 -10.12 2.52
CA GLY A 304 22.89 -9.45 1.39
C GLY A 304 22.70 -7.92 1.33
N SER A 305 22.20 -7.30 2.38
CA SER A 305 21.82 -5.88 2.41
C SER A 305 20.77 -5.46 1.36
N GLY A 306 19.87 -6.39 1.00
CA GLY A 306 18.82 -6.13 0.01
C GLY A 306 17.70 -5.23 0.53
N LEU A 307 17.40 -5.28 1.83
CA LEU A 307 16.39 -4.42 2.45
C LEU A 307 16.84 -2.94 2.45
N GLU A 308 18.11 -2.71 2.73
CA GLU A 308 18.77 -1.41 2.70
C GLU A 308 18.74 -0.82 1.30
N LEU A 309 19.03 -1.63 0.29
CA LEU A 309 18.96 -1.25 -1.12
C LEU A 309 17.52 -0.89 -1.54
N MET A 310 16.52 -1.70 -1.17
CA MET A 310 15.12 -1.39 -1.45
C MET A 310 14.66 -0.08 -0.81
N LEU A 311 15.13 0.20 0.41
CA LEU A 311 14.82 1.44 1.11
C LEU A 311 15.54 2.65 0.52
N SER A 312 16.77 2.52 0.03
CA SER A 312 17.44 3.61 -0.68
C SER A 312 16.70 3.96 -1.98
N LEU A 313 16.22 2.96 -2.72
CA LEU A 313 15.42 3.18 -3.93
C LEU A 313 14.04 3.81 -3.63
N LEU A 314 13.43 3.50 -2.48
CA LEU A 314 12.17 4.12 -2.05
C LEU A 314 12.33 5.58 -1.60
N LYS A 315 13.52 5.99 -1.14
CA LYS A 315 13.81 7.38 -0.77
C LYS A 315 14.03 8.26 -1.99
N ASP A 316 14.46 7.68 -3.10
CA ASP A 316 14.70 8.38 -4.35
C ASP A 316 13.39 8.63 -5.11
N ILE A 317 13.16 9.90 -5.46
CA ILE A 317 11.95 10.36 -6.16
C ILE A 317 11.98 9.92 -7.62
N GLU A 318 13.16 9.78 -8.24
CA GLU A 318 13.27 9.33 -9.64
C GLU A 318 12.72 7.92 -9.85
N ASN A 319 12.74 7.12 -8.78
CA ASN A 319 12.28 5.73 -8.75
C ASN A 319 10.80 5.56 -8.35
N GLU A 320 10.02 6.65 -8.30
CA GLU A 320 8.62 6.64 -7.83
C GLU A 320 7.74 5.61 -8.53
N LYS A 321 7.96 5.39 -9.83
CA LYS A 321 7.24 4.37 -10.64
C LYS A 321 7.36 2.95 -10.08
N TYR A 322 8.44 2.65 -9.35
CA TYR A 322 8.69 1.33 -8.77
C TYR A 322 8.32 1.24 -7.28
N HIS A 323 7.99 2.36 -6.63
CA HIS A 323 7.68 2.39 -5.20
C HIS A 323 6.56 1.43 -4.78
N PRO A 324 5.43 1.29 -5.50
CA PRO A 324 4.39 0.33 -5.12
C PRO A 324 4.88 -1.13 -5.07
N MET A 325 5.75 -1.50 -6.02
CA MET A 325 6.34 -2.85 -6.08
C MET A 325 7.36 -3.07 -4.95
N LEU A 326 8.20 -2.07 -4.66
CA LEU A 326 9.13 -2.11 -3.54
C LEU A 326 8.41 -2.21 -2.20
N LEU A 327 7.33 -1.45 -1.99
CA LEU A 327 6.49 -1.55 -0.78
C LEU A 327 5.86 -2.93 -0.64
N HIS A 328 5.42 -3.54 -1.74
CA HIS A 328 4.91 -4.92 -1.74
C HIS A 328 5.99 -5.94 -1.34
N ALA A 329 7.21 -5.78 -1.88
CA ALA A 329 8.34 -6.63 -1.56
C ALA A 329 8.71 -6.54 -0.07
N LEU A 330 8.79 -5.33 0.48
CA LEU A 330 9.04 -5.12 1.92
C LEU A 330 7.90 -5.67 2.79
N ALA A 331 6.65 -5.62 2.32
CA ALA A 331 5.51 -6.19 3.05
C ALA A 331 5.60 -7.72 3.23
N GLN A 332 6.40 -8.42 2.41
CA GLN A 332 6.64 -9.87 2.60
C GLN A 332 7.45 -10.19 3.86
N PHE A 333 8.10 -9.19 4.48
CA PHE A 333 8.90 -9.33 5.69
C PHE A 333 8.14 -8.96 6.97
N VAL A 334 6.83 -8.73 6.89
CA VAL A 334 6.00 -8.29 8.02
C VAL A 334 6.05 -9.26 9.22
N TYR A 335 6.28 -10.54 8.99
CA TYR A 335 6.36 -11.56 10.04
C TYR A 335 7.80 -11.89 10.46
N ASP A 336 8.80 -11.10 10.06
CA ASP A 336 10.22 -11.33 10.30
C ASP A 336 10.85 -10.18 11.10
N ASP A 337 10.93 -10.34 12.42
CA ASP A 337 11.34 -9.28 13.36
C ASP A 337 12.75 -8.72 13.13
N PRO A 338 13.78 -9.53 12.82
CA PRO A 338 15.09 -9.01 12.43
C PRO A 338 15.03 -8.08 11.21
N SER A 339 14.24 -8.42 10.19
CA SER A 339 14.07 -7.58 9.00
C SER A 339 13.36 -6.27 9.33
N ILE A 340 12.36 -6.29 10.20
CA ILE A 340 11.67 -5.07 10.66
C ILE A 340 12.65 -4.13 11.36
N THR A 341 13.50 -4.66 12.24
CA THR A 341 14.54 -3.87 12.92
C THR A 341 15.51 -3.23 11.92
N ILE A 342 15.98 -3.98 10.91
CA ILE A 342 16.86 -3.46 9.85
C ILE A 342 16.15 -2.37 9.05
N MET A 343 14.89 -2.59 8.66
CA MET A 343 14.12 -1.62 7.88
C MET A 343 13.87 -0.32 8.66
N VAL A 344 13.52 -0.41 9.95
CA VAL A 344 13.33 0.77 10.81
C VAL A 344 14.63 1.56 10.95
N LYS A 345 15.77 0.88 11.22
CA LYS A 345 17.09 1.52 11.28
C LYS A 345 17.48 2.24 9.98
N ASN A 346 17.01 1.73 8.84
CA ASN A 346 17.26 2.32 7.52
C ASN A 346 16.20 3.35 7.08
N GLY A 347 15.30 3.79 7.97
CA GLY A 347 14.37 4.89 7.70
C GLY A 347 13.07 4.49 7.00
N LEU A 348 12.60 3.25 7.21
CA LEU A 348 11.28 2.82 6.72
C LEU A 348 10.15 3.75 7.18
N LEU A 349 10.19 4.22 8.44
CA LEU A 349 9.15 5.11 8.97
C LEU A 349 9.07 6.42 8.18
N ASP A 350 10.20 7.04 7.84
CA ASP A 350 10.23 8.29 7.08
C ASP A 350 9.59 8.11 5.69
N VAL A 351 9.90 7.01 5.00
CA VAL A 351 9.28 6.65 3.70
C VAL A 351 7.77 6.50 3.84
N LEU A 352 7.30 5.77 4.86
CA LEU A 352 5.88 5.55 5.10
C LEU A 352 5.15 6.85 5.47
N VAL A 353 5.78 7.74 6.24
CA VAL A 353 5.22 9.05 6.60
C VAL A 353 5.09 9.95 5.39
N ILE A 354 6.10 10.01 4.51
CA ILE A 354 6.03 10.76 3.24
C ILE A 354 4.87 10.24 2.39
N ARG A 355 4.73 8.92 2.27
CA ARG A 355 3.62 8.35 1.51
C ARG A 355 2.26 8.61 2.17
N LEU A 356 2.16 8.50 3.49
CA LEU A 356 0.93 8.76 4.23
C LEU A 356 0.46 10.22 4.09
N LYS A 357 1.39 11.19 4.07
CA LYS A 357 1.08 12.60 3.75
C LYS A 357 0.45 12.75 2.38
N ARG A 358 1.00 12.08 1.36
CA ARG A 358 0.42 12.07 0.01
C ARG A 358 -0.96 11.41 -0.01
N MET A 359 -1.13 10.28 0.67
CA MET A 359 -2.42 9.60 0.80
C MET A 359 -3.48 10.50 1.46
N ALA A 360 -3.12 11.28 2.46
CA ALA A 360 -4.03 12.23 3.10
C ALA A 360 -4.48 13.34 2.13
N ILE A 361 -3.57 13.89 1.32
CA ILE A 361 -3.88 14.90 0.30
C ILE A 361 -4.78 14.31 -0.80
N GLU A 362 -4.47 13.10 -1.27
CA GLU A 362 -5.28 12.36 -2.25
C GLU A 362 -6.71 12.13 -1.73
N ALA A 363 -6.86 11.73 -0.45
CA ALA A 363 -8.18 11.52 0.18
C ALA A 363 -9.02 12.81 0.27
N ILE A 364 -8.41 13.95 0.64
CA ILE A 364 -9.10 15.26 0.66
C ILE A 364 -9.60 15.64 -0.73
N SER A 365 -8.80 15.38 -1.76
CA SER A 365 -9.11 15.73 -3.15
C SER A 365 -10.25 14.87 -3.70
N ASN A 366 -10.26 13.58 -3.34
CA ASN A 366 -11.32 12.64 -3.71
C ASN A 366 -12.66 12.95 -3.02
N GLU A 367 -12.65 13.45 -1.78
CA GLU A 367 -13.88 13.88 -1.12
C GLU A 367 -14.49 15.12 -1.81
N LYS A 368 -13.67 16.11 -2.17
CA LYS A 368 -14.14 17.31 -2.90
C LYS A 368 -14.73 16.99 -4.28
N THR A 369 -14.21 15.97 -4.96
CA THR A 369 -14.70 15.53 -6.28
C THR A 369 -15.94 14.63 -6.16
N ASN A 370 -16.09 13.84 -5.09
CA ASN A 370 -17.27 13.01 -4.86
C ASN A 370 -18.52 13.81 -4.45
N VAL A 371 -18.37 15.03 -3.92
CA VAL A 371 -19.52 15.94 -3.69
C VAL A 371 -20.12 16.44 -5.02
N SER A 372 -19.37 16.46 -6.13
CA SER A 372 -19.86 16.96 -7.43
C SER A 372 -20.39 15.88 -8.39
N ARG A 373 -20.16 14.59 -8.13
CA ARG A 373 -20.64 13.48 -8.98
C ARG A 373 -21.61 12.59 -8.23
N LYS A 374 -22.87 13.01 -8.17
CA LYS A 374 -23.99 12.12 -7.87
C LYS A 374 -24.66 11.73 -9.18
N ARG A 375 -24.57 10.42 -9.49
CA ARG A 375 -25.07 9.66 -10.66
C ARG A 375 -24.09 9.53 -11.82
N GLU A 376 -23.52 8.33 -11.97
CA GLU A 376 -23.67 7.53 -13.18
C GLU A 376 -23.27 6.07 -12.89
N ASN A 377 -24.02 5.16 -13.52
CA ASN A 377 -24.07 3.73 -13.24
C ASN A 377 -22.85 2.94 -13.74
N ASP A 378 -22.68 1.80 -13.10
CA ASP A 378 -21.77 0.69 -13.44
C ASP A 378 -21.71 0.36 -14.93
N SER A 379 -20.48 0.18 -15.42
CA SER A 379 -20.21 -0.76 -16.50
C SER A 379 -18.90 -1.50 -16.22
N SER A 380 -19.01 -2.81 -16.06
CA SER A 380 -17.91 -3.77 -15.94
C SER A 380 -17.07 -3.78 -17.22
N SER A 381 -15.82 -3.32 -17.15
CA SER A 381 -14.81 -3.52 -18.19
C SER A 381 -13.73 -4.48 -17.69
N LYS A 382 -13.43 -5.49 -18.52
CA LYS A 382 -12.46 -6.56 -18.25
C LYS A 382 -11.07 -5.94 -18.05
N GLN A 383 -10.52 -6.09 -16.84
CA GLN A 383 -9.19 -5.58 -16.45
C GLN A 383 -8.08 -6.56 -16.85
N THR A 384 -7.05 -6.04 -17.54
CA THR A 384 -5.78 -6.73 -17.74
C THR A 384 -4.89 -6.45 -16.52
N GLU A 385 -4.95 -7.33 -15.51
CA GLU A 385 -4.16 -7.25 -14.28
C GLU A 385 -2.66 -7.51 -14.53
N LEU A 386 -1.78 -6.68 -13.97
CA LEU A 386 -0.34 -6.94 -13.93
C LEU A 386 -0.04 -8.06 -12.90
N LYS A 387 0.37 -9.24 -13.40
CA LYS A 387 0.61 -10.49 -12.63
C LYS A 387 1.44 -10.33 -11.34
N TYR A 388 2.34 -9.36 -11.25
CA TYR A 388 3.20 -9.19 -10.07
C TYR A 388 2.49 -8.62 -8.83
N ASN A 389 1.30 -8.03 -8.97
CA ASN A 389 0.50 -7.52 -7.85
C ASN A 389 -0.47 -8.56 -7.26
N LYS A 390 -0.50 -9.78 -7.82
CA LYS A 390 -1.42 -10.83 -7.39
C LYS A 390 -0.90 -11.53 -6.13
N THR A 391 -1.19 -10.95 -4.97
CA THR A 391 -1.13 -11.67 -3.70
C THR A 391 -2.33 -11.30 -2.86
N ASN A 392 -3.25 -12.27 -2.71
CA ASN A 392 -4.31 -12.18 -1.71
C ASN A 392 -3.69 -12.07 -0.31
N LEU A 393 -4.41 -11.43 0.61
CA LEU A 393 -4.10 -11.33 2.04
C LEU A 393 -4.07 -12.70 2.78
N GLY A 394 -3.96 -13.81 2.06
CA GLY A 394 -3.99 -15.19 2.55
C GLY A 394 -2.60 -15.82 2.66
N ARG A 395 -2.53 -16.95 3.38
CA ARG A 395 -1.31 -17.64 3.85
C ARG A 395 -0.43 -18.26 2.75
N PHE A 396 -0.76 -18.09 1.47
CA PHE A 396 -0.20 -18.90 0.41
C PHE A 396 -0.09 -18.12 -0.92
N SER A 397 1.00 -18.35 -1.64
CA SER A 397 1.33 -17.66 -2.91
C SER A 397 0.53 -18.26 -4.07
N SER A 398 -0.33 -17.46 -4.72
CA SER A 398 -1.13 -17.85 -5.91
C SER A 398 -0.30 -18.26 -7.13
N ASP A 399 1.03 -18.24 -7.04
CA ASP A 399 1.92 -18.61 -8.12
C ASP A 399 2.03 -20.14 -8.30
N TYR A 400 1.65 -20.94 -7.30
CA TYR A 400 1.63 -22.41 -7.40
C TYR A 400 0.30 -22.90 -7.97
N TYR A 401 0.34 -23.92 -8.83
CA TYR A 401 -0.86 -24.52 -9.41
C TYR A 401 -1.83 -24.99 -8.32
N ARG A 402 -3.14 -24.79 -8.55
CA ARG A 402 -4.21 -25.00 -7.56
C ARG A 402 -4.27 -26.44 -7.02
N ASP A 403 -3.75 -27.40 -7.77
CA ASP A 403 -3.77 -28.81 -7.41
C ASP A 403 -2.74 -29.18 -6.32
N ASP A 404 -1.78 -28.28 -6.02
CA ASP A 404 -0.80 -28.46 -4.94
C ASP A 404 -1.33 -28.04 -3.55
N TRP A 405 -2.56 -27.54 -3.47
CA TRP A 405 -3.06 -26.82 -2.30
C TRP A 405 -3.88 -27.65 -1.32
N SER A 406 -3.82 -28.97 -1.43
CA SER A 406 -4.42 -29.85 -0.43
C SER A 406 -3.60 -31.14 -0.30
N PRO A 407 -3.19 -31.54 0.91
CA PRO A 407 -2.93 -32.96 1.13
C PRO A 407 -4.24 -33.69 0.84
N GLY A 408 -4.19 -34.67 -0.06
CA GLY A 408 -5.35 -35.49 -0.42
C GLY A 408 -6.11 -35.90 0.84
N SER A 409 -7.42 -35.70 0.81
CA SER A 409 -8.33 -35.93 1.93
C SER A 409 -8.06 -37.29 2.55
N ALA A 410 -7.68 -37.29 3.83
CA ALA A 410 -7.43 -38.49 4.61
C ALA A 410 -8.75 -39.26 4.83
N THR A 411 -9.09 -40.14 3.90
CA THR A 411 -9.99 -41.26 4.14
C THR A 411 -9.37 -42.52 3.56
N SER A 412 -8.84 -43.38 4.45
CA SER A 412 -8.38 -44.76 4.28
C SER A 412 -7.19 -44.98 3.32
N VAL A 413 -6.06 -45.60 3.68
CA VAL A 413 -5.82 -46.77 4.55
C VAL A 413 -4.44 -46.61 5.22
N SER A 414 -4.33 -47.14 6.43
CA SER A 414 -3.18 -47.17 7.33
C SER A 414 -1.79 -47.42 6.71
N SER A 415 -0.84 -46.54 7.03
CA SER A 415 0.53 -46.93 7.38
C SER A 415 1.19 -45.81 8.20
N SER A 416 1.53 -46.12 9.45
CA SER A 416 2.26 -45.25 10.36
C SER A 416 3.65 -44.89 9.79
N PRO A 417 4.21 -43.70 10.10
CA PRO A 417 5.55 -43.35 9.66
C PRO A 417 6.60 -44.21 10.39
N PRO A 418 7.69 -44.65 9.73
CA PRO A 418 8.74 -45.40 10.40
C PRO A 418 9.50 -44.47 11.35
N SER A 419 9.66 -44.94 12.59
CA SER A 419 10.38 -44.24 13.65
C SER A 419 11.87 -44.59 13.59
N THR A 420 12.63 -44.00 12.66
CA THR A 420 14.12 -43.81 12.74
C THR A 420 14.64 -43.15 11.45
N PRO A 421 15.64 -42.24 11.53
CA PRO A 421 16.23 -41.61 10.33
C PRO A 421 17.19 -42.58 9.60
N PRO A 422 17.32 -42.53 8.26
CA PRO A 422 18.30 -43.35 7.56
C PRO A 422 19.72 -42.83 7.82
N LEU A 423 20.60 -43.72 8.28
CA LEU A 423 22.05 -43.50 8.36
C LEU A 423 22.70 -43.62 6.97
N PRO A 424 23.86 -42.98 6.73
CA PRO A 424 24.58 -43.06 5.47
C PRO A 424 25.28 -44.41 5.32
N PHE A 425 25.09 -45.07 4.17
CA PHE A 425 25.89 -46.23 3.79
C PHE A 425 27.32 -45.77 3.46
N TYR A 426 28.26 -46.32 4.22
CA TYR A 426 29.69 -46.29 4.00
C TYR A 426 30.05 -47.69 3.49
N ASP A 427 30.57 -47.80 2.26
CA ASP A 427 31.34 -48.97 1.86
C ASP A 427 32.76 -48.51 1.56
N SER A 428 33.68 -49.22 2.20
CA SER A 428 35.11 -48.95 2.26
C SER A 428 35.84 -50.01 1.44
N ILE A 429 37.09 -49.70 1.09
CA ILE A 429 38.18 -50.62 0.70
C ILE A 429 38.15 -50.94 -0.81
N GLU A 430 39.20 -50.72 -1.61
CA GLU A 430 40.62 -50.97 -1.37
C GLU A 430 41.51 -50.07 -2.26
N ASN A 431 42.59 -49.54 -1.69
CA ASN A 431 43.76 -49.05 -2.42
C ASN A 431 44.61 -50.25 -2.82
N ASP A 432 45.18 -50.24 -4.01
CA ASP A 432 46.43 -50.96 -4.28
C ASP A 432 47.35 -50.11 -5.17
N GLU A 433 48.62 -50.11 -4.80
CA GLU A 433 49.70 -49.26 -5.32
C GLU A 433 50.35 -49.83 -6.60
N ASN A 434 50.97 -48.91 -7.37
CA ASN A 434 52.17 -49.08 -8.19
C ASN A 434 52.24 -50.14 -9.30
N THR A 435 52.42 -49.68 -10.55
CA THR A 435 53.65 -49.92 -11.34
C THR A 435 53.74 -48.95 -12.52
N GLU A 436 54.88 -48.27 -12.63
CA GLU A 436 55.39 -47.64 -13.86
C GLU A 436 55.53 -48.68 -14.98
N ASP A 437 55.22 -48.32 -16.23
CA ASP A 437 56.17 -48.40 -17.35
C ASP A 437 55.55 -48.01 -18.71
N ASN A 438 56.21 -47.06 -19.36
CA ASN A 438 56.51 -46.98 -20.80
C ASN A 438 55.47 -47.48 -21.83
N TYR A 439 54.89 -46.56 -22.62
CA TYR A 439 54.98 -46.64 -24.10
C TYR A 439 54.50 -45.37 -24.82
N SER A 440 55.42 -44.66 -25.47
CA SER A 440 55.12 -43.88 -26.68
C SER A 440 55.00 -44.82 -27.88
N PRO A 441 54.24 -44.44 -28.91
CA PRO A 441 54.88 -44.46 -30.21
C PRO A 441 54.69 -43.17 -31.02
N VAL A 442 55.69 -42.97 -31.84
CA VAL A 442 55.95 -41.86 -32.76
C VAL A 442 55.28 -42.13 -34.12
N CYS A 443 54.79 -41.03 -34.72
CA CYS A 443 54.52 -40.69 -36.12
C CYS A 443 53.67 -41.59 -37.04
N SER A 444 52.66 -40.96 -37.62
CA SER A 444 52.70 -40.71 -39.07
C SER A 444 52.06 -39.37 -39.40
N ASP A 445 52.89 -38.42 -39.84
CA ASP A 445 52.48 -37.26 -40.61
C ASP A 445 51.66 -37.72 -41.80
N THR A 446 50.42 -37.25 -41.90
CA THR A 446 49.77 -37.10 -43.19
C THR A 446 49.18 -35.70 -43.19
N GLU A 447 49.93 -34.79 -43.78
CA GLU A 447 49.45 -33.46 -44.15
C GLU A 447 48.15 -33.63 -44.94
N MET A 448 47.02 -33.30 -44.31
CA MET A 448 45.80 -32.95 -45.00
C MET A 448 45.59 -31.47 -44.73
N MET A 449 46.01 -30.65 -45.70
CA MET A 449 45.67 -29.24 -45.77
C MET A 449 44.14 -29.09 -45.80
N ASP A 450 43.54 -28.87 -44.63
CA ASP A 450 42.20 -28.31 -44.54
C ASP A 450 42.33 -26.79 -44.69
N ASN A 451 41.86 -26.28 -45.82
CA ASN A 451 41.76 -24.85 -46.08
C ASN A 451 40.89 -24.19 -44.99
N GLU A 452 41.49 -23.34 -44.17
CA GLU A 452 40.82 -22.57 -43.09
C GLU A 452 39.97 -21.37 -43.58
N ASP A 453 39.73 -21.21 -44.88
CA ASP A 453 39.08 -20.03 -45.46
C ASP A 453 37.54 -20.17 -45.70
N GLU A 454 36.76 -20.69 -44.74
CA GLU A 454 35.28 -20.69 -44.81
C GLU A 454 34.45 -20.17 -43.59
N PRO A 455 35.00 -19.60 -42.48
CA PRO A 455 34.17 -19.22 -41.32
C PRO A 455 33.22 -18.03 -41.57
N GLN A 456 33.39 -17.28 -42.67
CA GLN A 456 32.69 -16.00 -42.86
C GLN A 456 31.19 -16.16 -43.17
N GLU A 457 30.77 -17.21 -43.87
CA GLU A 457 29.34 -17.43 -44.18
C GLU A 457 28.51 -17.91 -42.98
N GLU A 458 29.15 -18.58 -42.02
CA GLU A 458 28.48 -19.11 -40.82
C GLU A 458 28.13 -17.96 -39.87
N VAL A 459 29.03 -16.98 -39.75
CA VAL A 459 28.84 -15.76 -38.97
C VAL A 459 27.70 -14.88 -39.51
N GLU A 460 27.50 -14.82 -40.83
CA GLU A 460 26.40 -14.05 -41.42
C GLU A 460 25.03 -14.63 -41.09
N SER A 461 24.89 -15.96 -41.02
CA SER A 461 23.64 -16.62 -40.65
C SER A 461 23.32 -16.50 -39.15
N LEU A 462 24.35 -16.37 -38.30
CA LEU A 462 24.18 -16.00 -36.89
C LEU A 462 23.66 -14.57 -36.72
N LYS A 463 24.01 -13.66 -37.65
CA LYS A 463 23.57 -12.26 -37.69
C LYS A 463 22.24 -12.06 -38.41
N SER A 464 21.87 -12.97 -39.31
CA SER A 464 20.60 -12.97 -40.01
C SER A 464 19.48 -13.29 -39.02
N TRP A 465 18.98 -12.22 -38.40
CA TRP A 465 17.69 -12.07 -37.74
C TRP A 465 17.37 -10.59 -37.56
N LYS A 466 16.20 -10.20 -38.07
CA LYS A 466 15.49 -8.99 -37.66
C LYS A 466 14.80 -9.29 -36.33
N SER A 467 15.18 -8.54 -35.29
CA SER A 467 14.45 -8.38 -34.03
C SER A 467 14.00 -9.69 -33.36
N VAL A 468 14.94 -10.34 -32.68
CA VAL A 468 14.66 -10.90 -31.34
C VAL A 468 15.44 -10.06 -30.32
N THR A 469 15.28 -8.73 -30.40
CA THR A 469 14.67 -8.07 -29.25
C THR A 469 13.32 -8.76 -29.10
N ILE A 470 13.20 -9.63 -28.10
CA ILE A 470 11.93 -9.69 -27.38
C ILE A 470 11.81 -8.31 -26.73
N GLU A 471 11.49 -7.30 -27.54
CA GLU A 471 10.37 -6.45 -27.23
C GLU A 471 9.18 -7.44 -27.21
N VAL A 472 9.01 -8.15 -26.07
CA VAL A 472 7.67 -8.14 -25.50
C VAL A 472 7.37 -6.68 -25.55
N GLU A 473 6.40 -6.29 -26.37
CA GLU A 473 5.82 -4.97 -26.40
C GLU A 473 6.20 -4.28 -25.07
N GLU A 474 7.19 -3.39 -25.12
CA GLU A 474 6.86 -2.07 -24.64
C GLU A 474 5.58 -1.82 -25.38
N SER A 475 4.47 -2.09 -24.71
CA SER A 475 3.21 -1.52 -25.06
C SER A 475 3.57 -0.06 -25.12
N GLN A 476 3.91 0.40 -26.32
CA GLN A 476 3.75 1.74 -26.77
C GLN A 476 2.24 1.97 -26.68
N ASN A 477 1.75 2.06 -25.44
CA ASN A 477 1.19 3.31 -25.02
C ASN A 477 2.23 4.33 -25.46
N VAL A 478 2.10 4.78 -26.71
CA VAL A 478 2.20 6.20 -26.98
C VAL A 478 1.35 6.80 -25.89
N GLU A 479 1.98 7.14 -24.77
CA GLU A 479 1.54 8.20 -23.90
C GLU A 479 1.56 9.43 -24.81
N LYS A 480 0.53 9.53 -25.65
CA LYS A 480 -0.17 10.79 -25.76
C LYS A 480 -0.39 11.16 -24.32
N GLU A 481 0.30 12.20 -23.89
CA GLU A 481 0.15 12.86 -22.62
C GLU A 481 -1.33 13.10 -22.31
N ASN A 482 -1.99 12.07 -21.82
CA ASN A 482 -3.28 12.11 -21.18
C ASN A 482 -3.00 11.72 -19.73
N LYS A 483 -2.33 12.66 -19.04
CA LYS A 483 -2.23 12.69 -17.58
C LYS A 483 -3.65 12.56 -17.01
N SER A 484 -4.04 11.37 -16.52
CA SER A 484 -4.97 11.22 -15.38
C SER A 484 -5.45 9.81 -15.01
N SER A 485 -5.30 8.74 -15.82
CA SER A 485 -6.03 7.47 -15.50
C SER A 485 -5.20 6.23 -15.17
N GLY A 486 -3.97 6.06 -15.66
CA GLY A 486 -3.17 4.84 -15.42
C GLY A 486 -2.37 4.81 -14.10
N CYS A 487 -1.96 5.99 -13.60
CA CYS A 487 -1.14 6.12 -12.39
C CYS A 487 -1.93 5.80 -11.09
N THR A 488 -3.24 5.97 -11.13
CA THR A 488 -4.12 5.91 -9.95
C THR A 488 -4.26 4.48 -9.42
N TYR A 489 -4.45 3.49 -10.30
CA TYR A 489 -4.65 2.08 -9.90
C TYR A 489 -3.38 1.44 -9.31
N THR A 490 -2.20 1.81 -9.80
CA THR A 490 -0.92 1.28 -9.29
C THR A 490 -0.66 1.70 -7.84
N TRP A 491 -1.07 2.92 -7.49
CA TRP A 491 -0.91 3.49 -6.16
C TRP A 491 -1.99 3.09 -5.17
N GLU A 492 -3.17 2.61 -5.62
CA GLU A 492 -4.16 1.99 -4.73
C GLU A 492 -3.56 0.80 -3.97
N TYR A 493 -2.81 -0.06 -4.66
CA TYR A 493 -2.07 -1.16 -4.03
C TYR A 493 -0.93 -0.65 -3.14
N GLY A 494 -0.20 0.38 -3.57
CA GLY A 494 0.82 1.04 -2.76
C GLY A 494 0.28 1.56 -1.41
N ASN A 495 -0.95 2.08 -1.40
CA ASN A 495 -1.65 2.54 -0.19
C ASN A 495 -1.94 1.38 0.76
N ILE A 496 -2.37 0.24 0.22
CA ILE A 496 -2.61 -0.98 1.01
C ILE A 496 -1.32 -1.43 1.69
N TRP A 497 -0.20 -1.52 0.96
CA TRP A 497 1.08 -1.97 1.49
C TRP A 497 1.68 -1.00 2.51
N THR A 498 1.52 0.31 2.28
CA THR A 498 1.89 1.35 3.26
C THR A 498 1.18 1.12 4.59
N LEU A 499 -0.14 0.87 4.57
CA LEU A 499 -0.91 0.58 5.77
C LEU A 499 -0.59 -0.79 6.39
N VAL A 500 -0.22 -1.80 5.60
CA VAL A 500 0.23 -3.11 6.13
C VAL A 500 1.54 -2.94 6.91
N LEU A 501 2.51 -2.24 6.33
CA LEU A 501 3.81 -1.96 6.97
C LEU A 501 3.61 -1.12 8.24
N LEU A 502 2.86 -0.01 8.18
CA LEU A 502 2.51 0.78 9.36
C LEU A 502 1.77 -0.03 10.43
N SER A 503 0.86 -0.92 10.02
CA SER A 503 0.22 -1.84 10.94
C SER A 503 1.23 -2.74 11.62
N ARG A 504 2.23 -3.30 10.92
CA ARG A 504 3.26 -4.11 11.56
C ARG A 504 4.10 -3.32 12.55
N LEU A 505 4.51 -2.10 12.18
CA LEU A 505 5.25 -1.19 13.07
C LEU A 505 4.45 -0.92 14.36
N SER A 506 3.14 -0.74 14.27
CA SER A 506 2.27 -0.56 15.45
C SER A 506 2.14 -1.80 16.35
N HIS A 507 2.56 -3.00 15.89
CA HIS A 507 2.60 -4.24 16.69
C HIS A 507 4.01 -4.57 17.20
N SER A 508 5.01 -3.70 16.99
CA SER A 508 6.34 -3.95 17.53
C SER A 508 6.25 -4.03 19.06
N ASN A 509 6.90 -5.04 19.66
CA ASN A 509 6.98 -5.17 21.11
C ASN A 509 7.80 -4.01 21.70
N ASP A 510 8.87 -3.63 21.00
CA ASP A 510 9.66 -2.46 21.32
C ASP A 510 9.03 -1.21 20.68
N PRO A 511 8.82 -0.13 21.44
CA PRO A 511 8.28 1.10 20.89
C PRO A 511 9.25 1.68 19.86
N ILE A 512 8.76 1.85 18.63
CA ILE A 512 9.47 2.54 17.56
C ILE A 512 9.43 4.05 17.81
N ASP A 513 10.62 4.66 17.85
CA ASP A 513 10.80 6.10 17.96
C ASP A 513 10.08 6.83 16.82
N ARG A 514 9.53 8.01 17.11
CA ARG A 514 8.83 8.90 16.15
C ARG A 514 7.52 8.37 15.56
N LEU A 515 7.09 7.15 15.90
CA LEU A 515 5.80 6.61 15.42
C LEU A 515 4.61 7.43 15.93
N ALA A 516 4.70 7.96 17.15
CA ALA A 516 3.69 8.80 17.78
C ALA A 516 3.88 10.30 17.53
N ASP A 517 4.86 10.70 16.71
CA ASP A 517 5.14 12.10 16.42
C ASP A 517 3.99 12.78 15.64
N PRO A 518 3.87 14.11 15.72
CA PRO A 518 2.86 14.87 14.97
C PRO A 518 2.94 14.64 13.46
N THR A 519 4.16 14.38 12.98
CA THR A 519 4.44 14.12 11.56
C THR A 519 3.81 12.83 11.04
N THR A 520 3.56 11.85 11.90
CA THR A 520 2.93 10.57 11.57
C THR A 520 1.43 10.61 11.90
N ILE A 521 1.09 11.09 13.09
CA ILE A 521 -0.28 11.10 13.60
C ILE A 521 -1.18 12.08 12.83
N GLY A 522 -0.72 13.29 12.53
CA GLY A 522 -1.50 14.28 11.79
C GLY A 522 -1.98 13.79 10.42
N PRO A 523 -1.09 13.27 9.55
CA PRO A 523 -1.48 12.66 8.28
C PRO A 523 -2.39 11.43 8.45
N LEU A 524 -2.14 10.58 9.45
CA LEU A 524 -2.99 9.41 9.73
C LEU A 524 -4.42 9.84 10.08
N LEU A 525 -4.58 10.87 10.91
CA LEU A 525 -5.87 11.42 11.33
C LEU A 525 -6.62 12.05 10.17
N THR A 526 -5.92 12.83 9.37
CA THR A 526 -6.47 13.43 8.14
C THR A 526 -6.96 12.33 7.20
N TYR A 527 -6.16 11.29 6.99
CA TYR A 527 -6.58 10.15 6.17
C TYR A 527 -7.79 9.41 6.75
N ILE A 528 -7.86 9.19 8.07
CA ILE A 528 -9.03 8.56 8.73
C ILE A 528 -10.29 9.40 8.54
N ARG A 529 -10.19 10.73 8.68
CA ARG A 529 -11.32 11.67 8.56
C ARG A 529 -11.96 11.64 7.18
N HIS A 530 -11.13 11.59 6.12
CA HIS A 530 -11.59 11.71 4.74
C HIS A 530 -11.82 10.35 4.06
N ALA A 531 -10.97 9.34 4.30
CA ALA A 531 -11.05 8.04 3.62
C ALA A 531 -11.91 6.99 4.35
N LYS A 532 -12.26 7.21 5.63
CA LYS A 532 -13.02 6.26 6.48
C LYS A 532 -12.48 4.82 6.48
N ASN A 533 -11.16 4.67 6.34
CA ASN A 533 -10.52 3.36 6.25
C ASN A 533 -10.41 2.68 7.63
N LEU A 534 -11.00 1.48 7.76
CA LEU A 534 -11.00 0.71 9.01
C LEU A 534 -9.60 0.29 9.46
N ARG A 535 -8.69 -0.02 8.52
CA ARG A 535 -7.32 -0.43 8.83
C ARG A 535 -6.53 0.71 9.45
N ALA A 536 -6.64 1.93 8.91
CA ALA A 536 -6.01 3.12 9.47
C ALA A 536 -6.50 3.40 10.90
N SER A 537 -7.81 3.27 11.15
CA SER A 537 -8.40 3.39 12.50
C SER A 537 -7.87 2.33 13.48
N LYS A 538 -7.69 1.09 13.01
CA LYS A 538 -7.07 0.01 13.82
C LYS A 538 -5.60 0.30 14.16
N ILE A 539 -4.85 0.90 13.24
CA ILE A 539 -3.45 1.30 13.48
C ILE A 539 -3.41 2.37 14.58
N LEU A 540 -4.22 3.42 14.45
CA LEU A 540 -4.31 4.47 15.47
C LEU A 540 -4.70 3.92 16.84
N ASN A 541 -5.71 3.04 16.89
CA ASN A 541 -6.12 2.37 18.13
C ASN A 541 -4.99 1.58 18.79
N ARG A 542 -4.10 0.96 18.00
CA ARG A 542 -2.96 0.21 18.54
C ARG A 542 -1.88 1.13 19.09
N ILE A 543 -1.58 2.22 18.38
CA ILE A 543 -0.64 3.24 18.86
C ILE A 543 -1.13 3.81 20.19
N ILE A 544 -2.43 4.14 20.29
CA ILE A 544 -3.03 4.67 21.52
C ILE A 544 -2.93 3.66 22.67
N ARG A 545 -3.14 2.35 22.42
CA ARG A 545 -3.10 1.32 23.45
C ARG A 545 -1.71 1.06 24.04
N ASN A 546 -0.64 1.52 23.40
CA ASN A 546 0.72 1.34 23.89
C ASN A 546 1.11 2.49 24.83
N GLY A 547 1.37 2.16 26.09
CA GLY A 547 1.72 3.13 27.13
C GLY A 547 2.96 3.98 26.81
N ALA A 548 3.94 3.44 26.08
CA ALA A 548 5.15 4.16 25.70
C ALA A 548 4.86 5.40 24.82
N TYR A 549 3.73 5.40 24.11
CA TYR A 549 3.33 6.51 23.25
C TYR A 549 2.40 7.51 23.95
N LEU A 550 1.98 7.25 25.19
CA LEU A 550 1.04 8.13 25.90
C LEU A 550 1.62 9.55 26.01
N VAL A 551 2.79 9.73 26.63
CA VAL A 551 3.39 11.07 26.82
C VAL A 551 3.64 11.80 25.49
N PRO A 552 4.25 11.19 24.45
CA PRO A 552 4.38 11.82 23.13
C PRO A 552 3.03 12.28 22.55
N LEU A 553 1.99 11.45 22.63
CA LEU A 553 0.64 11.79 22.16
C LEU A 553 0.04 12.97 22.96
N LEU A 554 0.26 12.99 24.27
CA LEU A 554 -0.26 14.07 25.12
C LEU A 554 0.46 15.39 24.86
N LYS A 555 1.79 15.39 24.72
CA LYS A 555 2.60 16.61 24.47
C LYS A 555 2.18 17.36 23.19
N GLN A 556 1.73 16.63 22.17
CA GLN A 556 1.24 17.23 20.93
C GLN A 556 -0.26 17.63 20.96
N GLY A 557 -0.97 17.40 22.07
CA GLY A 557 -2.39 17.75 22.18
C GLY A 557 -3.36 16.79 21.47
N PHE A 558 -2.95 15.54 21.23
CA PHE A 558 -3.78 14.52 20.55
C PHE A 558 -5.14 14.32 21.23
N VAL A 559 -5.21 14.49 22.56
CA VAL A 559 -6.45 14.35 23.35
C VAL A 559 -7.56 15.22 22.79
N PHE A 560 -7.25 16.44 22.35
CA PHE A 560 -8.24 17.38 21.81
C PHE A 560 -8.70 16.96 20.42
N GLU A 561 -7.78 16.52 19.58
CA GLU A 561 -8.10 16.04 18.23
C GLU A 561 -8.92 14.74 18.25
N ALA A 562 -8.61 13.82 19.18
CA ALA A 562 -9.30 12.55 19.33
C ALA A 562 -10.82 12.71 19.58
N GLN A 563 -11.22 13.82 20.21
CA GLN A 563 -12.62 14.13 20.45
C GLN A 563 -13.39 14.50 19.18
N THR A 564 -12.69 14.99 18.15
CA THR A 564 -13.29 15.38 16.87
C THR A 564 -13.46 14.22 15.89
N LEU A 565 -12.90 13.04 16.22
CA LEU A 565 -12.93 11.87 15.35
C LEU A 565 -14.24 11.08 15.48
N CYS A 566 -14.61 10.39 14.40
CA CYS A 566 -15.69 9.41 14.44
C CYS A 566 -15.28 8.24 15.36
N GLY A 567 -16.10 7.95 16.38
CA GLY A 567 -15.77 6.99 17.43
C GLY A 567 -14.91 7.55 18.57
N SER A 568 -14.93 8.87 18.79
CA SER A 568 -14.22 9.59 19.86
C SER A 568 -14.35 8.97 21.25
N GLU A 569 -15.53 8.41 21.58
CA GLU A 569 -15.74 7.71 22.84
C GLU A 569 -14.77 6.53 23.05
N TYR A 570 -14.50 5.76 22.01
CA TYR A 570 -13.60 4.61 22.10
C TYR A 570 -12.17 5.07 22.36
N TYR A 571 -11.67 6.03 21.57
CA TYR A 571 -10.32 6.60 21.75
C TYR A 571 -10.15 7.21 23.13
N THR A 572 -11.15 7.96 23.61
CA THR A 572 -11.13 8.56 24.95
C THR A 572 -11.10 7.51 26.05
N ARG A 573 -11.94 6.46 25.95
CA ARG A 573 -11.94 5.36 26.93
C ARG A 573 -10.57 4.67 27.04
N GLN A 574 -9.90 4.44 25.91
CA GLN A 574 -8.56 3.83 25.91
C GLN A 574 -7.51 4.77 26.52
N LEU A 575 -7.54 6.06 26.18
CA LEU A 575 -6.64 7.06 26.78
C LEU A 575 -6.84 7.19 28.29
N CYS A 576 -8.10 7.21 28.76
CA CYS A 576 -8.40 7.22 30.21
C CYS A 576 -7.81 6.00 30.91
N ALA A 577 -8.03 4.79 30.38
CA ALA A 577 -7.56 3.56 30.98
C ALA A 577 -6.02 3.51 31.12
N LEU A 578 -5.29 4.11 30.17
CA LEU A 578 -3.84 4.21 30.23
C LEU A 578 -3.35 5.33 31.16
N ALA A 579 -4.00 6.49 31.13
CA ALA A 579 -3.64 7.63 31.96
C ALA A 579 -3.83 7.37 33.47
N GLU A 580 -4.76 6.48 33.84
CA GLU A 580 -4.98 6.07 35.23
C GLU A 580 -4.03 4.95 35.70
N THR A 581 -3.06 4.54 34.89
CA THR A 581 -2.00 3.62 35.35
C THR A 581 -1.00 4.35 36.25
N GLY A 582 -0.48 3.66 37.28
CA GLY A 582 0.46 4.28 38.24
C GLY A 582 1.71 4.88 37.59
N GLY A 583 2.23 4.24 36.54
CA GLY A 583 3.37 4.76 35.76
C GLY A 583 3.03 6.05 35.01
N ALA A 584 1.89 6.09 34.32
CA ALA A 584 1.43 7.29 33.61
C ALA A 584 1.18 8.46 34.57
N ILE A 585 0.59 8.21 35.74
CA ILE A 585 0.37 9.24 36.77
C ILE A 585 1.71 9.83 37.23
N GLY A 586 2.73 8.99 37.45
CA GLY A 586 4.08 9.45 37.80
C GLY A 586 4.70 10.35 36.72
N GLU A 587 4.55 9.97 35.45
CA GLU A 587 5.02 10.77 34.30
C GLU A 587 4.27 12.10 34.18
N LEU A 588 2.95 12.10 34.31
CA LEU A 588 2.11 13.31 34.29
C LEU A 588 2.52 14.28 35.41
N THR A 589 2.70 13.77 36.64
CA THR A 589 3.19 14.56 37.77
C THR A 589 4.58 15.13 37.51
N SER A 590 5.49 14.33 36.96
CA SER A 590 6.85 14.78 36.63
C SER A 590 6.83 15.90 35.59
N ILE A 591 5.98 15.81 34.56
CA ILE A 591 5.85 16.86 33.53
C ILE A 591 5.27 18.14 34.14
N LEU A 592 4.24 18.05 34.99
CA LEU A 592 3.66 19.23 35.65
C LEU A 592 4.68 19.96 36.53
N LEU A 593 5.52 19.22 37.28
CA LEU A 593 6.47 19.81 38.21
C LEU A 593 7.78 20.27 37.55
N ARG A 594 8.29 19.52 36.58
CA ARG A 594 9.67 19.69 36.03
C ARG A 594 9.72 19.85 34.51
N GLY A 595 8.59 19.77 33.81
CA GLY A 595 8.54 19.89 32.36
C GLY A 595 8.76 21.32 31.84
N GLU A 596 8.84 21.45 30.52
CA GLU A 596 8.78 22.74 29.84
C GLU A 596 7.39 23.37 29.94
N GLU A 597 7.31 24.70 29.92
CA GLU A 597 6.06 25.42 30.16
C GLU A 597 4.97 25.06 29.14
N ALA A 598 5.31 24.95 27.86
CA ALA A 598 4.37 24.52 26.82
C ALA A 598 3.77 23.13 27.13
N HIS A 599 4.60 22.17 27.55
CA HIS A 599 4.15 20.83 27.90
C HIS A 599 3.31 20.82 29.18
N LYS A 600 3.67 21.61 30.20
CA LYS A 600 2.86 21.75 31.42
C LYS A 600 1.44 22.23 31.10
N LEU A 601 1.32 23.27 30.26
CA LEU A 601 0.04 23.85 29.87
C LEU A 601 -0.83 22.84 29.11
N VAL A 602 -0.27 22.13 28.13
CA VAL A 602 -0.98 21.10 27.37
C VAL A 602 -1.45 19.95 28.28
N ILE A 603 -0.58 19.46 29.16
CA ILE A 603 -0.92 18.37 30.09
C ILE A 603 -1.98 18.80 31.10
N ALA A 604 -1.85 19.98 31.69
CA ALA A 604 -2.82 20.52 32.64
C ALA A 604 -4.22 20.57 32.03
N VAL A 605 -4.34 21.08 30.80
CA VAL A 605 -5.62 21.13 30.06
C VAL A 605 -6.11 19.74 29.64
N SER A 606 -5.21 18.77 29.44
CA SER A 606 -5.56 17.39 29.06
C SER A 606 -6.08 16.54 30.22
N ILE A 607 -5.63 16.77 31.46
CA ILE A 607 -5.97 15.94 32.63
C ILE A 607 -7.48 15.74 32.83
N PRO A 608 -8.34 16.77 32.76
CA PRO A 608 -9.78 16.60 32.91
C PRO A 608 -10.47 15.71 31.87
N PHE A 609 -9.82 15.47 30.72
CA PHE A 609 -10.31 14.54 29.71
C PHE A 609 -9.87 13.09 29.96
N LEU A 610 -8.78 12.91 30.71
CA LEU A 610 -8.10 11.63 30.90
C LEU A 610 -8.46 10.95 32.21
N ILE A 611 -8.46 11.69 33.32
CA ILE A 611 -8.61 11.14 34.66
C ILE A 611 -10.06 11.27 35.13
N LYS A 612 -10.61 10.18 35.63
CA LYS A 612 -11.96 10.13 36.23
C LYS A 612 -11.91 10.03 37.75
N SER A 613 -10.87 9.39 38.30
CA SER A 613 -10.69 9.28 39.75
C SER A 613 -10.52 10.65 40.43
N ARG A 614 -11.38 10.95 41.40
CA ARG A 614 -11.37 12.21 42.18
C ARG A 614 -10.07 12.40 42.96
N ASP A 615 -9.51 11.33 43.54
CA ASP A 615 -8.27 11.39 44.31
C ASP A 615 -7.06 11.76 43.44
N ILE A 616 -6.98 11.14 42.25
CA ILE A 616 -5.90 11.42 41.29
C ILE A 616 -6.05 12.83 40.72
N LEU A 617 -7.29 13.26 40.39
CA LEU A 617 -7.57 14.63 39.97
C LEU A 617 -7.15 15.64 41.04
N LYS A 618 -7.47 15.40 42.32
CA LYS A 618 -7.04 16.25 43.43
C LYS A 618 -5.53 16.34 43.51
N SER A 619 -4.81 15.23 43.35
CA SER A 619 -3.35 15.24 43.36
C SER A 619 -2.77 16.04 42.18
N LEU A 620 -3.17 15.74 40.94
CA LEU A 620 -2.60 16.36 39.74
C LEU A 620 -3.00 17.85 39.59
N LEU A 621 -4.27 18.18 39.84
CA LEU A 621 -4.78 19.53 39.62
C LEU A 621 -4.50 20.45 40.81
N ASN A 622 -4.67 19.99 42.06
CA ASN A 622 -4.48 20.84 43.24
C ASN A 622 -3.06 20.74 43.81
N ASN A 623 -2.58 19.53 44.14
CA ASN A 623 -1.27 19.38 44.78
C ASN A 623 -0.09 19.66 43.83
N HIS A 624 -0.25 19.39 42.53
CA HIS A 624 0.79 19.60 41.52
C HIS A 624 0.54 20.81 40.61
N GLY A 625 -0.40 21.70 40.96
CA GLY A 625 -0.58 23.00 40.32
C GLY A 625 -1.25 23.00 38.93
N GLY A 626 -1.78 21.86 38.46
CA GLY A 626 -2.45 21.78 37.16
C GLY A 626 -3.63 22.75 37.04
N LEU A 627 -4.42 22.94 38.10
CA LEU A 627 -5.56 23.86 38.08
C LEU A 627 -5.13 25.31 37.89
N GLN A 628 -4.03 25.72 38.56
CA GLN A 628 -3.49 27.07 38.42
C GLN A 628 -3.08 27.37 36.97
N LEU A 629 -2.47 26.39 36.31
CA LEU A 629 -2.09 26.50 34.89
C LEU A 629 -3.30 26.64 33.97
N ILE A 630 -4.38 25.89 34.20
CA ILE A 630 -5.61 26.03 33.40
C ILE A 630 -6.21 27.44 33.57
N PHE A 631 -6.29 27.96 34.79
CA PHE A 631 -6.82 29.30 35.04
C PHE A 631 -5.91 30.42 34.50
N HIS A 632 -4.59 30.19 34.45
CA HIS A 632 -3.67 31.10 33.78
C HIS A 632 -4.02 31.23 32.29
N ILE A 633 -4.26 30.10 31.60
CA ILE A 633 -4.70 30.08 30.20
C ILE A 633 -6.06 30.76 30.03
N LEU A 634 -7.02 30.51 30.91
CA LEU A 634 -8.33 31.15 30.84
C LEU A 634 -8.30 32.67 31.06
N SER A 635 -7.22 33.19 31.64
CA SER A 635 -7.05 34.63 31.83
C SER A 635 -6.51 35.32 30.57
N ASP A 636 -5.97 34.57 29.60
CA ASP A 636 -5.42 35.07 28.34
C ASP A 636 -6.23 34.57 27.14
N GLN A 637 -7.03 35.47 26.55
CA GLN A 637 -7.90 35.17 25.41
C GLN A 637 -7.13 34.86 24.12
N GLN A 638 -5.86 35.29 23.99
CA GLN A 638 -5.06 35.09 22.78
C GLN A 638 -4.30 33.76 22.81
N HIS A 639 -4.35 33.03 23.92
CA HIS A 639 -3.61 31.79 24.08
C HIS A 639 -4.17 30.67 23.18
N VAL A 640 -3.28 29.92 22.52
CA VAL A 640 -3.65 28.84 21.57
C VAL A 640 -4.55 27.76 22.19
N LEU A 641 -4.39 27.51 23.49
CA LEU A 641 -5.19 26.53 24.23
C LEU A 641 -6.45 27.11 24.90
N TYR A 642 -6.81 28.37 24.68
CA TYR A 642 -7.92 29.04 25.37
C TYR A 642 -9.26 28.28 25.24
N GLU A 643 -9.66 27.93 24.02
CA GLU A 643 -10.87 27.14 23.79
C GLU A 643 -10.83 25.76 24.46
N ASN A 644 -9.65 25.11 24.43
CA ASN A 644 -9.47 23.79 25.01
C ASN A 644 -9.50 23.86 26.54
N ALA A 645 -9.03 24.95 27.15
CA ALA A 645 -9.09 25.19 28.59
C ALA A 645 -10.54 25.39 29.08
N ILE A 646 -11.37 26.13 28.33
CA ILE A 646 -12.81 26.28 28.64
C ILE A 646 -13.47 24.91 28.65
N TRP A 647 -13.20 24.11 27.62
CA TRP A 647 -13.77 22.78 27.52
C TRP A 647 -13.27 21.84 28.61
N SER A 648 -11.98 21.93 28.96
CA SER A 648 -11.35 21.17 30.03
C SER A 648 -12.03 21.40 31.38
N ILE A 649 -12.36 22.65 31.71
CA ILE A 649 -13.06 23.00 32.96
C ILE A 649 -14.52 22.53 32.96
N CYS A 650 -15.23 22.68 31.84
CA CYS A 650 -16.60 22.13 31.74
C CYS A 650 -16.59 20.59 31.87
N ARG A 651 -15.57 19.94 31.29
CA ARG A 651 -15.38 18.50 31.41
C ARG A 651 -15.05 18.10 32.85
N LEU A 652 -14.17 18.83 33.52
CA LEU A 652 -13.84 18.64 34.93
C LEU A 652 -15.08 18.73 35.81
N ALA A 653 -15.90 19.76 35.63
CA ALA A 653 -17.15 19.94 36.38
C ALA A 653 -18.15 18.79 36.14
N SER A 654 -18.21 18.28 34.90
CA SER A 654 -19.02 17.10 34.58
C SER A 654 -18.50 15.82 35.24
N THR A 655 -17.17 15.62 35.27
CA THR A 655 -16.52 14.47 35.93
C THR A 655 -16.68 14.52 37.45
N LEU A 656 -16.72 15.71 38.04
CA LEU A 656 -16.95 15.93 39.47
C LEU A 656 -18.43 15.96 39.86
N GLU A 657 -19.34 15.70 38.90
CA GLU A 657 -20.79 15.67 39.10
C GLU A 657 -21.33 16.93 39.80
N ILE A 658 -20.83 18.11 39.43
CA ILE A 658 -21.25 19.37 40.05
C ILE A 658 -22.72 19.65 39.71
N GLN A 659 -23.63 19.46 40.67
CA GLN A 659 -25.03 19.79 40.49
C GLN A 659 -25.39 21.13 41.13
N PRO A 660 -26.30 21.92 40.52
CA PRO A 660 -26.92 23.04 41.19
C PRO A 660 -27.83 22.53 42.31
N GLU A 661 -27.62 23.01 43.54
CA GLU A 661 -28.27 22.56 44.78
C GLU A 661 -29.80 22.68 44.78
N ILE A 662 -30.37 23.44 43.85
CA ILE A 662 -31.80 23.76 43.79
C ILE A 662 -32.65 22.55 43.34
N ILE A 663 -32.03 21.48 42.81
CA ILE A 663 -32.75 20.29 42.32
C ILE A 663 -33.33 19.41 43.46
N GLU A 664 -32.73 19.41 44.65
CA GLU A 664 -33.12 18.47 45.72
C GLU A 664 -34.47 18.77 46.40
N LYS A 665 -35.02 19.99 46.26
CA LYS A 665 -36.36 20.29 46.79
C LYS A 665 -37.51 19.83 45.88
N CYS A 666 -37.24 19.40 44.64
CA CYS A 666 -38.27 19.21 43.62
C CYS A 666 -38.51 17.74 43.20
N GLN A 667 -38.23 16.77 44.06
CA GLN A 667 -38.74 15.41 43.89
C GLN A 667 -39.62 15.04 45.08
N ILE A 668 -40.86 15.50 45.06
CA ILE A 668 -42.11 14.86 45.52
C ILE A 668 -43.17 15.96 45.44
N THR A 669 -43.95 15.96 44.36
CA THR A 669 -45.42 15.94 44.44
C THR A 669 -45.93 15.61 43.05
N GLU A 670 -46.37 14.37 42.90
CA GLU A 670 -47.26 13.95 41.83
C GLU A 670 -48.43 14.94 41.74
N ILE A 671 -48.73 15.31 40.50
CA ILE A 671 -50.00 15.80 39.97
C ILE A 671 -51.14 15.77 41.00
N ALA A 672 -51.26 16.85 41.77
CA ALA A 672 -52.50 17.22 42.42
C ALA A 672 -53.01 18.44 41.66
N SER A 673 -53.98 18.19 40.78
CA SER A 673 -54.93 19.18 40.32
C SER A 673 -55.49 19.93 41.53
N THR A 674 -54.94 21.10 41.83
CA THR A 674 -55.59 22.07 42.71
C THR A 674 -56.66 22.77 41.87
N ASP A 675 -57.85 22.15 41.86
CA ASP A 675 -59.09 22.82 41.55
C ASP A 675 -59.20 24.06 42.47
N PHE A 676 -58.89 25.23 41.93
CA PHE A 676 -59.31 26.48 42.55
C PHE A 676 -60.85 26.51 42.54
N PRO A 677 -61.53 26.66 43.70
CA PRO A 677 -62.96 26.84 43.71
C PRO A 677 -63.29 28.15 42.98
N ARG A 678 -63.85 28.04 41.78
CA ARG A 678 -64.55 29.15 41.11
C ARG A 678 -65.80 29.48 41.93
N VAL A 679 -65.67 30.39 42.88
CA VAL A 679 -66.82 31.02 43.54
C VAL A 679 -67.32 32.12 42.61
N TYR A 680 -68.52 31.93 42.07
CA TYR A 680 -69.25 32.91 41.28
C TYR A 680 -69.72 34.09 42.15
N ASP A 681 -69.43 35.29 41.64
CA ASP A 681 -70.18 36.55 41.66
C ASP A 681 -70.85 37.04 42.96
N ASN A 682 -70.43 38.23 43.40
CA ASN A 682 -71.31 39.42 43.54
C ASN A 682 -70.48 40.70 43.82
N HIS A 683 -70.34 41.55 42.78
CA HIS A 683 -69.97 42.99 42.65
C HIS A 683 -69.19 43.75 43.77
N PRO A 684 -68.30 44.73 43.47
CA PRO A 684 -68.28 45.65 42.31
C PRO A 684 -66.93 45.67 41.56
N LYS A 685 -66.86 46.44 40.46
CA LYS A 685 -65.70 46.64 39.55
C LYS A 685 -64.33 46.39 40.20
N PRO A 686 -63.40 45.64 39.56
CA PRO A 686 -62.05 45.48 40.07
C PRO A 686 -61.46 46.87 40.29
N ALA A 687 -61.16 47.22 41.54
CA ALA A 687 -60.52 48.49 41.84
C ALA A 687 -59.10 48.42 41.29
N THR A 688 -58.90 48.91 40.07
CA THR A 688 -57.56 49.03 39.49
C THR A 688 -56.74 49.96 40.36
N VAL A 689 -55.58 49.48 40.80
CA VAL A 689 -54.58 50.30 41.49
C VAL A 689 -53.47 50.57 40.50
N THR A 690 -53.18 51.86 40.32
CA THR A 690 -52.08 52.29 39.45
C THR A 690 -50.85 52.54 40.32
N PHE A 691 -49.82 51.74 40.12
CA PHE A 691 -48.53 51.95 40.77
C PHE A 691 -47.70 52.95 39.98
N GLU A 692 -47.20 53.99 40.65
CA GLU A 692 -46.23 54.93 40.08
C GLU A 692 -44.82 54.54 40.53
N LEU A 693 -43.95 54.30 39.56
CA LEU A 693 -42.57 53.87 39.78
C LEU A 693 -41.61 55.06 39.82
N ASP A 694 -40.39 54.84 40.27
CA ASP A 694 -39.38 55.90 40.44
C ASP A 694 -38.95 56.55 39.12
N ASP A 695 -39.14 55.86 37.98
CA ASP A 695 -38.89 56.36 36.62
C ASP A 695 -40.07 57.20 36.07
N GLY A 696 -41.14 57.39 36.85
CA GLY A 696 -42.34 58.11 36.47
C GLY A 696 -43.33 57.29 35.62
N THR A 697 -43.05 56.02 35.36
CA THR A 697 -43.98 55.13 34.66
C THR A 697 -45.09 54.63 35.58
N THR A 698 -46.22 54.25 34.98
CA THR A 698 -47.39 53.73 35.70
C THR A 698 -47.73 52.32 35.25
N VAL A 699 -48.08 51.46 36.22
CA VAL A 699 -48.48 50.06 36.00
C VAL A 699 -49.80 49.81 36.71
N ASP A 700 -50.79 49.30 35.96
CA ASP A 700 -52.12 49.01 36.47
C ASP A 700 -52.23 47.55 36.94
N ALA A 701 -52.79 47.34 38.13
CA ALA A 701 -52.96 46.02 38.73
C ALA A 701 -54.35 45.84 39.35
N CYS A 702 -54.81 44.59 39.41
CA CYS A 702 -56.04 44.24 40.11
C CYS A 702 -55.80 44.20 41.62
N ARG A 703 -56.39 45.14 42.37
CA ARG A 703 -56.28 45.20 43.84
C ARG A 703 -56.65 43.88 44.52
N GLN A 704 -57.75 43.27 44.09
CA GLN A 704 -58.28 42.05 44.70
C GLN A 704 -57.32 40.86 44.53
N THR A 705 -56.76 40.66 43.33
CA THR A 705 -55.82 39.56 43.07
C THR A 705 -54.52 39.72 43.86
N LEU A 706 -54.01 40.94 44.01
CA LEU A 706 -52.80 41.22 44.78
C LEU A 706 -53.00 40.99 46.28
N CYS A 707 -54.08 41.51 46.86
CA CYS A 707 -54.37 41.34 48.30
C CYS A 707 -54.65 39.87 48.66
N GLN A 708 -55.20 39.07 47.74
CA GLN A 708 -55.39 37.62 47.94
C GLN A 708 -54.08 36.81 47.89
N LYS A 709 -53.07 37.29 47.18
CA LYS A 709 -51.82 36.56 46.92
C LYS A 709 -50.63 37.07 47.72
N SER A 710 -50.79 38.17 48.47
CA SER A 710 -49.72 38.83 49.21
C SER A 710 -50.27 39.49 50.47
N ASP A 711 -49.77 39.04 51.62
CA ASP A 711 -50.07 39.65 52.91
C ASP A 711 -49.56 41.09 52.99
N ALA A 712 -48.43 41.39 52.32
CA ALA A 712 -47.88 42.74 52.25
C ALA A 712 -48.77 43.70 51.46
N PHE A 713 -49.32 43.27 50.32
CA PHE A 713 -50.29 44.08 49.57
C PHE A 713 -51.64 44.19 50.28
N SER A 714 -52.10 43.14 50.99
CA SER A 714 -53.31 43.24 51.84
C SER A 714 -53.12 44.27 52.95
N ALA A 715 -52.00 44.19 53.70
CA ALA A 715 -51.67 45.17 54.72
C ALA A 715 -51.56 46.60 54.16
N MET A 716 -50.90 46.78 53.01
CA MET A 716 -50.68 48.11 52.42
C MET A 716 -51.95 48.73 51.81
N LEU A 717 -52.80 47.94 51.14
CA LEU A 717 -53.94 48.43 50.35
C LEU A 717 -55.27 48.37 51.12
N GLU A 718 -55.42 47.46 52.07
CA GLU A 718 -56.64 47.23 52.86
C GLU A 718 -56.45 47.49 54.37
N GLY A 719 -55.20 47.60 54.84
CA GLY A 719 -54.89 47.93 56.23
C GLY A 719 -54.94 49.43 56.55
N ASN A 720 -54.35 49.83 57.68
CA ASN A 720 -54.39 51.21 58.19
C ASN A 720 -53.22 52.10 57.72
N PHE A 721 -52.57 51.74 56.61
CA PHE A 721 -51.45 52.50 56.06
C PHE A 721 -51.92 53.72 55.25
N SER A 722 -51.02 54.68 55.01
CA SER A 722 -51.33 55.92 54.30
C SER A 722 -51.71 55.72 52.83
N GLU A 723 -51.40 54.54 52.30
CA GLU A 723 -51.65 54.01 50.97
C GLU A 723 -53.05 53.41 50.85
N SER A 724 -53.68 53.09 51.99
CA SER A 724 -55.03 52.54 52.07
C SER A 724 -56.06 53.51 51.48
N GLY A 725 -56.85 53.01 50.53
CA GLY A 725 -57.85 53.81 49.79
C GLY A 725 -57.34 54.71 48.65
N LYS A 726 -56.02 54.83 48.43
CA LYS A 726 -55.49 55.62 47.29
C LYS A 726 -55.59 54.83 45.98
N LYS A 727 -56.02 55.49 44.90
CA LYS A 727 -56.02 54.92 43.53
C LYS A 727 -54.62 54.85 42.89
N ARG A 728 -53.70 55.70 43.36
CA ARG A 728 -52.30 55.74 42.93
C ARG A 728 -51.38 55.52 44.11
N VAL A 729 -50.50 54.53 44.02
CA VAL A 729 -49.56 54.15 45.08
C VAL A 729 -48.14 54.20 44.52
N LYS A 730 -47.21 54.83 45.25
CA LYS A 730 -45.85 55.01 44.77
C LYS A 730 -44.96 53.87 45.28
N LEU A 731 -44.41 53.06 44.39
CA LEU A 731 -43.50 51.97 44.76
C LEU A 731 -42.06 52.40 44.50
N ARG A 732 -41.25 52.36 45.55
CA ARG A 732 -39.82 52.67 45.49
C ARG A 732 -39.00 51.42 45.22
N ASN A 733 -37.95 51.58 44.43
CA ASN A 733 -37.01 50.58 43.93
C ASN A 733 -37.75 49.42 43.23
N THR A 734 -38.46 49.71 42.15
CA THR A 734 -39.24 48.71 41.42
C THR A 734 -39.17 48.96 39.91
N SER A 735 -38.70 47.97 39.17
CA SER A 735 -38.64 47.97 37.71
C SER A 735 -40.03 47.75 37.11
N LYS A 736 -40.37 48.49 36.04
CA LYS A 736 -41.63 48.33 35.30
C LYS A 736 -41.79 46.93 34.74
N GLU A 737 -40.72 46.39 34.17
CA GLU A 737 -40.71 45.08 33.51
C GLU A 737 -40.78 43.95 34.54
N GLY A 738 -40.10 44.09 35.68
CA GLY A 738 -40.20 43.17 36.81
C GLY A 738 -41.59 43.14 37.45
N LEU A 739 -42.20 44.32 37.66
CA LEU A 739 -43.54 44.41 38.23
C LEU A 739 -44.61 43.85 37.28
N ASN A 740 -44.52 44.13 35.98
CA ASN A 740 -45.41 43.52 34.99
C ASN A 740 -45.29 42.00 34.98
N THR A 741 -44.07 41.47 35.08
CA THR A 741 -43.81 40.03 35.10
C THR A 741 -44.37 39.38 36.37
N LEU A 742 -44.21 40.03 37.54
CA LEU A 742 -44.83 39.58 38.79
C LEU A 742 -46.37 39.57 38.70
N LEU A 743 -46.96 40.60 38.09
CA LEU A 743 -48.41 40.70 37.91
C LEU A 743 -48.94 39.65 36.94
N LEU A 744 -48.21 39.35 35.86
CA LEU A 744 -48.55 38.28 34.93
C LEU A 744 -48.54 36.92 35.65
N ALA A 745 -47.53 36.66 36.49
CA ALA A 745 -47.45 35.45 37.29
C ALA A 745 -48.58 35.37 38.34
N ALA A 746 -48.89 36.47 39.03
CA ALA A 746 -49.97 36.54 40.02
C ALA A 746 -51.37 36.32 39.41
N ASN A 747 -51.57 36.70 38.14
CA ASN A 747 -52.81 36.47 37.40
C ASN A 747 -52.89 35.07 36.75
N GLY A 748 -51.86 34.22 36.91
CA GLY A 748 -51.81 32.87 36.32
C GLY A 748 -51.58 32.84 34.81
N ALA A 749 -51.06 33.93 34.22
CA ALA A 749 -50.76 34.01 32.79
C ALA A 749 -49.33 33.52 32.49
N THR A 750 -49.12 32.93 31.31
CA THR A 750 -47.81 32.45 30.84
C THR A 750 -46.88 33.61 30.47
N PHE A 751 -45.69 33.66 31.05
CA PHE A 751 -44.68 34.72 30.86
C PHE A 751 -43.49 34.24 30.02
N GLU A 752 -43.75 33.52 28.91
CA GLU A 752 -42.70 32.91 28.08
C GLU A 752 -41.80 33.94 27.37
N ASN A 753 -42.33 35.12 26.99
CA ASN A 753 -41.62 36.16 26.24
C ASN A 753 -40.86 37.20 27.09
N THR A 754 -40.72 36.98 28.40
CA THR A 754 -40.04 37.92 29.30
C THR A 754 -38.52 37.74 29.29
N THR A 755 -37.78 38.85 29.43
CA THR A 755 -36.31 38.85 29.56
C THR A 755 -35.89 38.22 30.89
N ILE A 756 -34.67 37.68 30.96
CA ILE A 756 -34.21 37.04 32.20
C ILE A 756 -34.11 38.03 33.35
N GLU A 757 -33.75 39.29 33.08
CA GLU A 757 -33.70 40.35 34.08
C GLU A 757 -35.09 40.67 34.64
N SER A 758 -36.12 40.72 33.79
CA SER A 758 -37.49 40.96 34.25
C SER A 758 -38.04 39.82 35.11
N LEU A 759 -37.63 38.58 34.86
CA LEU A 759 -37.99 37.43 35.70
C LEU A 759 -37.28 37.48 37.05
N LEU A 760 -35.98 37.77 37.05
CA LEU A 760 -35.19 37.88 38.27
C LEU A 760 -35.61 39.07 39.13
N ASP A 761 -35.93 40.21 38.52
CA ASP A 761 -36.54 41.36 39.20
C ASP A 761 -37.91 41.00 39.81
N ALA A 762 -38.71 40.19 39.10
CA ALA A 762 -39.99 39.72 39.61
C ALA A 762 -39.83 38.78 40.82
N VAL A 763 -38.78 37.95 40.88
CA VAL A 763 -38.46 37.12 42.05
C VAL A 763 -38.17 37.99 43.28
N LEU A 764 -37.35 39.04 43.15
CA LEU A 764 -37.08 39.96 44.28
C LEU A 764 -38.33 40.70 44.73
N LEU A 765 -39.20 41.07 43.79
CA LEU A 765 -40.46 41.72 44.14
C LEU A 765 -41.42 40.74 44.82
N ALA A 766 -41.51 39.48 44.36
CA ALA A 766 -42.30 38.45 45.00
C ALA A 766 -41.86 38.24 46.47
N ASP A 767 -40.55 38.17 46.72
CA ASP A 767 -39.99 38.04 48.07
C ASP A 767 -40.26 39.29 48.92
N LYS A 768 -40.01 40.49 48.38
CA LYS A 768 -40.32 41.78 49.03
C LYS A 768 -41.78 41.92 49.45
N PHE A 769 -42.70 41.35 48.66
CA PHE A 769 -44.13 41.37 48.93
C PHE A 769 -44.66 40.06 49.56
N LEU A 770 -43.79 39.19 50.08
CA LEU A 770 -44.17 37.96 50.80
C LEU A 770 -45.06 37.01 49.98
N MET A 771 -44.78 36.86 48.69
CA MET A 771 -45.51 35.99 47.75
C MET A 771 -44.75 34.69 47.51
N ALA A 772 -44.65 33.83 48.54
CA ALA A 772 -43.81 32.62 48.51
C ALA A 772 -44.11 31.69 47.32
N ASP A 773 -45.39 31.34 47.10
CA ASP A 773 -45.81 30.44 46.01
C ASP A 773 -45.42 30.96 44.62
N ILE A 774 -45.49 32.27 44.41
CA ILE A 774 -45.16 32.92 43.14
C ILE A 774 -43.65 33.08 43.00
N SER A 775 -42.93 33.31 44.10
CA SER A 775 -41.47 33.38 44.14
C SER A 775 -40.83 32.06 43.71
N ASP A 776 -41.36 30.92 44.18
CA ASP A 776 -40.87 29.58 43.80
C ASP A 776 -41.09 29.30 42.31
N ILE A 777 -42.28 29.60 41.78
CA ILE A 777 -42.60 29.45 40.35
C ILE A 777 -41.70 30.33 39.47
N LEU A 778 -41.50 31.59 39.87
CA LEU A 778 -40.65 32.52 39.14
C LEU A 778 -39.17 32.11 39.19
N THR A 779 -38.72 31.55 40.32
CA THR A 779 -37.35 31.02 40.48
C THR A 779 -37.13 29.80 39.60
N GLU A 780 -38.07 28.85 39.58
CA GLU A 780 -38.03 27.67 38.70
C GLU A 780 -38.02 28.08 37.22
N SER A 781 -38.89 29.01 36.83
CA SER A 781 -38.92 29.54 35.47
C SER A 781 -37.65 30.31 35.10
N SER A 782 -37.02 30.99 36.05
CA SER A 782 -35.77 31.73 35.81
C SER A 782 -34.62 30.77 35.55
N ILE A 783 -34.55 29.68 36.33
CA ILE A 783 -33.52 28.64 36.18
C ILE A 783 -33.70 27.84 34.88
N SER A 784 -34.95 27.52 34.50
CA SER A 784 -35.24 26.76 33.28
C SER A 784 -34.96 27.56 32.00
N LYS A 785 -35.08 28.90 32.04
CA LYS A 785 -34.73 29.78 30.90
C LYS A 785 -33.24 30.02 30.75
N LEU A 786 -32.37 29.57 31.67
CA LEU A 786 -30.93 29.72 31.54
C LEU A 786 -30.37 28.95 30.34
N ASN A 787 -29.67 29.64 29.46
CA ASN A 787 -29.05 29.12 28.25
C ASN A 787 -27.73 29.85 27.96
N TYR A 788 -27.03 29.38 26.91
CA TYR A 788 -25.71 29.89 26.54
C TYR A 788 -25.67 31.42 26.26
N LYS A 789 -26.80 32.05 25.90
CA LYS A 789 -26.87 33.49 25.60
C LYS A 789 -27.11 34.38 26.82
N ASN A 790 -27.59 33.81 27.93
CA ASN A 790 -28.06 34.60 29.07
C ASN A 790 -27.36 34.29 30.39
N PHE A 791 -26.45 33.30 30.44
CA PHE A 791 -25.66 33.00 31.65
C PHE A 791 -24.90 34.22 32.18
N SER A 792 -24.22 34.98 31.31
CA SER A 792 -23.47 36.19 31.71
C SER A 792 -24.39 37.27 32.28
N ARG A 793 -25.55 37.50 31.63
CA ARG A 793 -26.55 38.49 32.05
C ARG A 793 -27.16 38.15 33.41
N ALA A 794 -27.58 36.90 33.60
CA ALA A 794 -28.15 36.44 34.86
C ALA A 794 -27.12 36.48 36.01
N TRP A 795 -25.86 36.13 35.75
CA TRP A 795 -24.79 36.19 36.74
C TRP A 795 -24.45 37.64 37.14
N ASN A 796 -24.37 38.55 36.17
CA ASN A 796 -24.15 39.98 36.43
C ASN A 796 -25.30 40.57 37.26
N TRP A 797 -26.55 40.21 36.95
CA TRP A 797 -27.71 40.61 37.75
C TRP A 797 -27.64 40.08 39.18
N ALA A 798 -27.27 38.81 39.37
CA ALA A 798 -27.13 38.20 40.69
C ALA A 798 -26.02 38.88 41.52
N ARG A 799 -24.93 39.32 40.87
CA ARG A 799 -23.87 40.11 41.50
C ARG A 799 -24.39 41.45 42.01
N VAL A 800 -25.09 42.21 41.18
CA VAL A 800 -25.59 43.55 41.54
C VAL A 800 -26.58 43.48 42.70
N ASN A 801 -27.40 42.43 42.75
CA ASN A 801 -28.40 42.22 43.80
C ASN A 801 -27.92 41.35 44.98
N SER A 802 -26.61 41.04 45.07
CA SER A 802 -26.01 40.24 46.16
C SER A 802 -26.66 38.86 46.41
N CYS A 803 -27.20 38.23 45.37
CA CYS A 803 -27.84 36.91 45.44
C CYS A 803 -26.78 35.80 45.26
N HIS A 804 -26.19 35.32 46.37
CA HIS A 804 -25.09 34.37 46.33
C HIS A 804 -25.48 32.99 45.79
N GLU A 805 -26.65 32.45 46.12
CA GLU A 805 -27.11 31.15 45.64
C GLU A 805 -27.33 31.16 44.12
N LEU A 806 -27.98 32.21 43.60
CA LEU A 806 -28.22 32.36 42.16
C LEU A 806 -26.90 32.56 41.40
N LYS A 807 -25.98 33.37 41.95
CA LYS A 807 -24.64 33.56 41.38
C LYS A 807 -23.91 32.23 41.23
N SER A 808 -23.90 31.39 42.27
CA SER A 808 -23.31 30.05 42.23
C SER A 808 -24.05 29.12 41.25
N CYS A 809 -25.38 29.16 41.24
CA CYS A 809 -26.23 28.37 40.35
C CYS A 809 -25.95 28.66 38.87
N CYS A 810 -25.83 29.94 38.48
CA CYS A 810 -25.48 30.33 37.11
C CYS A 810 -24.15 29.74 36.66
N VAL A 811 -23.13 29.75 37.53
CA VAL A 811 -21.81 29.15 37.22
C VAL A 811 -21.90 27.63 37.14
N LYS A 812 -22.55 26.95 38.10
CA LYS A 812 -22.74 25.49 38.08
C LYS A 812 -23.51 25.04 36.84
N ARG A 813 -24.55 25.77 36.43
CA ARG A 813 -25.32 25.50 35.20
C ARG A 813 -24.51 25.75 33.93
N PHE A 814 -23.75 26.83 33.86
CA PHE A 814 -22.84 27.06 32.74
C PHE A 814 -21.85 25.89 32.57
N LEU A 815 -21.26 25.43 33.67
CA LEU A 815 -20.26 24.35 33.65
C LEU A 815 -20.82 22.98 33.23
N THR A 816 -22.10 22.71 33.52
CA THR A 816 -22.72 21.38 33.35
C THR A 816 -23.76 21.30 32.24
N ALA A 817 -24.18 22.43 31.66
CA ALA A 817 -25.16 22.43 30.58
C ALA A 817 -24.62 21.70 29.33
N GLN A 818 -25.54 20.98 28.68
CA GLN A 818 -25.28 20.37 27.38
C GLN A 818 -25.21 21.47 26.32
N MET A 819 -24.01 21.70 25.79
CA MET A 819 -23.71 22.73 24.82
C MET A 819 -22.69 22.18 23.81
N THR A 820 -22.80 22.59 22.56
CA THR A 820 -21.78 22.34 21.55
C THR A 820 -20.51 23.14 21.86
N LYS A 821 -19.36 22.73 21.30
CA LYS A 821 -18.09 23.45 21.49
C LYS A 821 -18.20 24.97 21.20
N PRO A 822 -18.77 25.43 20.06
CA PRO A 822 -18.87 26.86 19.78
C PRO A 822 -19.80 27.59 20.75
N GLU A 823 -20.91 26.98 21.17
CA GLU A 823 -21.83 27.59 22.16
C GLU A 823 -21.16 27.80 23.52
N ARG A 824 -20.34 26.85 23.97
CA ARG A 824 -19.57 27.00 25.22
C ARG A 824 -18.56 28.14 25.15
N VAL A 825 -17.83 28.24 24.05
CA VAL A 825 -16.84 29.29 23.84
C VAL A 825 -17.54 30.65 23.80
N GLN A 826 -18.65 30.77 23.08
CA GLN A 826 -19.45 32.00 23.05
C GLN A 826 -19.93 32.40 24.44
N ALA A 827 -20.56 31.46 25.18
CA ALA A 827 -21.06 31.74 26.52
C ALA A 827 -19.95 32.20 27.47
N PHE A 828 -18.76 31.61 27.38
CA PHE A 828 -17.60 32.03 28.18
C PHE A 828 -17.05 33.40 27.75
N GLN A 829 -17.03 33.69 26.45
CA GLN A 829 -16.65 35.00 25.93
C GLN A 829 -17.59 36.09 26.44
N ASP A 830 -18.90 35.84 26.52
CA ASP A 830 -19.88 36.79 27.06
C ASP A 830 -19.63 37.13 28.54
N PHE A 831 -18.96 36.27 29.32
CA PHE A 831 -18.50 36.60 30.67
C PHE A 831 -17.24 37.48 30.66
N SER A 832 -16.35 37.23 29.71
CA SER A 832 -15.06 37.93 29.55
C SER A 832 -15.19 39.38 29.10
N THR A 833 -16.29 39.75 28.44
CA THR A 833 -16.57 41.14 28.04
C THR A 833 -16.99 42.03 29.21
N THR A 834 -17.24 41.46 30.39
CA THR A 834 -17.61 42.23 31.58
C THR A 834 -16.37 42.57 32.42
N GLU A 835 -16.28 43.78 32.97
CA GLU A 835 -15.18 44.22 33.85
C GLU A 835 -14.94 43.31 35.07
N SER A 836 -15.93 42.50 35.43
CA SER A 836 -15.94 41.56 36.55
C SER A 836 -15.45 40.14 36.18
N PHE A 837 -14.78 39.94 35.05
CA PHE A 837 -14.36 38.62 34.58
C PHE A 837 -13.46 37.88 35.60
N HIS A 838 -12.59 38.60 36.31
CA HIS A 838 -11.75 38.01 37.35
C HIS A 838 -12.56 37.44 38.53
N GLU A 839 -13.67 38.09 38.91
CA GLU A 839 -14.56 37.59 39.96
C GLU A 839 -15.31 36.34 39.52
N PHE A 840 -15.70 36.26 38.24
CA PHE A 840 -16.29 35.05 37.66
C PHE A 840 -15.30 33.89 37.66
N LEU A 841 -14.06 34.11 37.22
CA LEU A 841 -13.01 33.08 37.24
C LEU A 841 -12.70 32.60 38.66
N ASP A 842 -12.67 33.50 39.65
CA ASP A 842 -12.45 33.13 41.05
C ASP A 842 -13.63 32.33 41.62
N GLU A 843 -14.87 32.65 41.22
CA GLU A 843 -16.06 31.87 41.58
C GLU A 843 -16.02 30.45 40.99
N VAL A 844 -15.67 30.32 39.69
CA VAL A 844 -15.47 29.01 39.03
C VAL A 844 -14.39 28.21 39.77
N ARG A 845 -13.28 28.86 40.14
CA ARG A 845 -12.19 28.24 40.90
C ARG A 845 -12.65 27.74 42.27
N LYS A 846 -13.39 28.55 43.02
CA LYS A 846 -13.93 28.19 44.34
C LYS A 846 -14.87 26.99 44.26
N ILE A 847 -15.81 27.02 43.31
CA ILE A 847 -16.78 25.92 43.11
C ILE A 847 -16.05 24.60 42.82
N ILE A 848 -15.10 24.63 41.88
CA ILE A 848 -14.32 23.44 41.50
C ILE A 848 -13.45 22.95 42.67
N ASN A 849 -12.76 23.84 43.38
CA ASN A 849 -11.91 23.47 44.51
C ASN A 849 -12.71 22.90 45.70
N ASN A 850 -13.88 23.46 45.98
CA ASN A 850 -14.76 22.96 47.04
C ASN A 850 -15.16 21.51 46.77
N VAL A 851 -15.56 21.21 45.53
CA VAL A 851 -15.95 19.84 45.13
C VAL A 851 -14.73 18.93 44.98
N LEU A 852 -13.56 19.41 44.54
CA LEU A 852 -12.35 18.58 44.49
C LEU A 852 -11.81 18.21 45.88
N CYS A 853 -12.02 19.05 46.89
CA CYS A 853 -11.45 18.87 48.22
C CYS A 853 -12.39 18.16 49.22
N GLN A 854 -13.69 18.11 48.93
CA GLN A 854 -14.67 17.31 49.67
C GLN A 854 -14.25 15.83 49.66
N ARG A 855 -14.29 15.20 50.84
CA ARG A 855 -13.90 13.79 51.03
C ARG A 855 -14.88 12.83 50.37
#